data_AF-A0A194S996-F1
#
_entry.id   AF-A0A194S996-F1
#
_cell.length_a   1.000
_cell.length_b   1.000
_cell.length_c   1.000
_cell.angle_alpha   90.00
_cell.angle_beta   90.00
_cell.angle_gamma   90.00
#
_symmetry.space_group_name_H-M   'P 1'
#
loop_
_entity.id
_entity.type
_entity.pdbx_description
1 polymer ?
#
loop_
_entity_poly.entity_id
_entity_poly.type
_entity_poly.pdbx_seq_one_letter_code
_entity_poly.pdbx_strand_id
1 'polypeptide(L)'
;MSLASASPRPARGRELRIGSLNIRYDYHARHPVLSSALSLGAKVGLGSSGAGGADERYGERRWAERREALMDLVRWEDLDVIGFQEVLWGQLGDLRELLGEDEWGFVGVGRDDGREKGEAVPIFFRRSRLTLLSTTHRWLSPTPTKPGSKGWDAGQPRMVTLARFRDQGGDGTAEVLVANTHWDDRGLEARTQSAKLILRLVAEELAAARAEGSAEPLAIVLGDLNSPAEEDGYQVLTGRRYPYEAGPGAGEKADEAQTSCYDARHELAVRGSALAGPGALSSRYGPLNTFTGFTPSDEPKVIDFILPYANAAFLPSRSSSSPSSAAPPSSSTLPVSPRQPQWKVGKYGVVQNSFEDLAGRRPPGDEGRRDAMVRSDHRLVVARFEEVVARGGGAAAQMEERAAVQEEVFDCGGTALMGDLCTICTSDDPVVVLEVSRAVLCVGSQVLAERLADSKTTYLNVCETAAHLKPFLRLLNMSHDDGDPIGELECEDWPVVARLAKQFKSRSVSVAALAICWKWASADGTDSPERVAAFQTAVELGSQYLAKHFMLRLLEYQFKDEIERALAGHEDKFAEWTASLKIHAFECALKPPDLSQCETCTEEHGETLAEARWYQAMRTALADWKPMRAGHPFLSYARGASEASGLCSVCEDAFDERAAAFEQEFRDSAPEFPL
;
A
#
# COMPACT_ATOMS: atom_id res chain seq x y z
N MET A 1 10.59 -54.82 6.98
CA MET A 1 10.61 -53.35 7.08
C MET A 1 10.32 -52.79 5.70
N SER A 2 9.06 -52.42 5.45
CA SER A 2 8.63 -51.74 4.22
C SER A 2 8.25 -50.31 4.62
N LEU A 3 8.92 -49.33 4.03
CA LEU A 3 8.65 -47.90 4.25
C LEU A 3 7.31 -47.58 3.58
N ALA A 4 6.28 -47.31 4.40
CA ALA A 4 5.02 -46.79 3.91
C ALA A 4 5.20 -45.35 3.45
N SER A 5 5.14 -45.17 2.13
CA SER A 5 5.00 -43.89 1.43
C SER A 5 3.77 -43.14 1.95
N ALA A 6 3.98 -41.95 2.49
CA ALA A 6 2.90 -41.04 2.86
C ALA A 6 2.19 -40.54 1.59
N SER A 7 0.89 -40.79 1.47
CA SER A 7 0.09 -40.30 0.34
C SER A 7 0.07 -38.76 0.30
N PRO A 8 0.29 -38.12 -0.87
CA PRO A 8 0.26 -36.68 -0.98
C PRO A 8 -1.17 -36.13 -0.77
N ARG A 9 -1.29 -35.09 0.07
CA ARG A 9 -2.50 -34.28 0.19
C ARG A 9 -2.85 -33.64 -1.18
N PRO A 10 -4.13 -33.47 -1.53
CA PRO A 10 -4.51 -32.82 -2.78
C PRO A 10 -4.03 -31.35 -2.80
N ALA A 11 -3.38 -30.94 -3.88
CA ALA A 11 -2.82 -29.59 -4.04
C ALA A 11 -3.94 -28.53 -4.08
N ARG A 12 -3.89 -27.56 -3.16
CA ARG A 12 -4.62 -26.28 -3.34
C ARG A 12 -3.93 -25.51 -4.48
N GLY A 13 -4.71 -24.98 -5.44
CA GLY A 13 -4.18 -24.28 -6.62
C GLY A 13 -3.42 -22.99 -6.28
N ARG A 14 -2.56 -22.52 -7.18
CA ARG A 14 -1.82 -21.26 -7.03
C ARG A 14 -2.75 -20.04 -7.01
N GLU A 15 -2.32 -19.00 -6.32
CA GLU A 15 -3.00 -17.71 -6.25
C GLU A 15 -1.99 -16.60 -6.56
N LEU A 16 -2.45 -15.55 -7.24
CA LEU A 16 -1.67 -14.34 -7.56
C LEU A 16 -2.52 -13.09 -7.31
N ARG A 17 -1.98 -12.13 -6.55
CA ARG A 17 -2.67 -10.90 -6.13
C ARG A 17 -2.04 -9.68 -6.79
N ILE A 18 -2.86 -8.89 -7.48
CA ILE A 18 -2.38 -7.81 -8.35
C ILE A 18 -3.13 -6.52 -8.00
N GLY A 19 -2.38 -5.42 -7.93
CA GLY A 19 -2.93 -4.07 -7.72
C GLY A 19 -2.58 -3.07 -8.83
N SER A 20 -3.38 -2.02 -8.93
CA SER A 20 -3.13 -0.80 -9.70
C SER A 20 -3.45 0.41 -8.85
N LEU A 21 -2.53 1.38 -8.74
CA LEU A 21 -2.71 2.57 -7.93
C LEU A 21 -2.08 3.82 -8.56
N ASN A 22 -2.92 4.79 -8.92
CA ASN A 22 -2.46 6.13 -9.24
C ASN A 22 -2.19 6.89 -7.93
N ILE A 23 -0.90 7.10 -7.62
CA ILE A 23 -0.47 7.76 -6.37
C ILE A 23 -0.48 9.29 -6.46
N ARG A 24 -0.71 9.81 -7.67
CA ARG A 24 -0.66 11.24 -8.04
C ARG A 24 0.73 11.86 -7.85
N TYR A 25 1.21 12.56 -8.87
CA TYR A 25 2.55 13.15 -8.81
C TYR A 25 2.61 14.27 -7.77
N ASP A 26 3.77 14.45 -7.12
CA ASP A 26 3.94 15.57 -6.19
C ASP A 26 3.93 16.91 -6.93
N TYR A 27 2.77 17.56 -6.95
CA TYR A 27 2.60 18.89 -7.55
C TYR A 27 3.48 19.95 -6.88
N HIS A 28 3.74 19.81 -5.57
CA HIS A 28 4.48 20.80 -4.78
C HIS A 28 6.01 20.69 -4.93
N ALA A 29 6.51 19.58 -5.51
CA ALA A 29 7.93 19.39 -5.81
C ALA A 29 8.47 20.39 -6.85
N ARG A 30 7.59 21.03 -7.65
CA ARG A 30 8.00 22.00 -8.69
C ARG A 30 8.26 23.43 -8.18
N HIS A 31 7.90 23.75 -6.92
CA HIS A 31 8.19 25.05 -6.29
C HIS A 31 8.54 24.87 -4.80
N PRO A 32 9.81 24.51 -4.48
CA PRO A 32 10.23 24.17 -3.11
C PRO A 32 10.09 25.34 -2.10
N VAL A 33 10.25 26.57 -2.59
CA VAL A 33 10.34 27.78 -1.73
C VAL A 33 8.94 28.31 -1.34
N LEU A 34 7.95 28.21 -2.23
CA LEU A 34 6.57 28.63 -1.95
C LEU A 34 5.77 27.56 -1.19
N SER A 35 6.11 26.27 -1.38
CA SER A 35 5.43 25.18 -0.68
C SER A 35 5.74 25.21 0.82
N SER A 36 6.97 25.49 1.22
CA SER A 36 7.37 25.58 2.63
C SER A 36 6.63 26.70 3.37
N ALA A 37 6.51 27.88 2.75
CA ALA A 37 5.85 29.05 3.32
C ALA A 37 4.31 28.89 3.48
N LEU A 38 3.64 28.28 2.51
CA LEU A 38 2.18 28.08 2.55
C LEU A 38 1.76 26.99 3.56
N SER A 39 2.61 25.97 3.79
CA SER A 39 2.37 24.97 4.84
C SER A 39 2.55 25.54 6.24
N LEU A 40 3.49 26.47 6.41
CA LEU A 40 3.71 27.15 7.68
C LEU A 40 2.57 28.14 7.97
N GLY A 41 2.08 28.90 6.96
CA GLY A 41 0.93 29.80 7.11
C GLY A 41 -0.36 29.09 7.51
N ALA A 42 -0.63 27.91 6.94
CA ALA A 42 -1.79 27.09 7.28
C ALA A 42 -1.72 26.47 8.69
N LYS A 43 -0.51 26.18 9.20
CA LYS A 43 -0.29 25.64 10.56
C LYS A 43 -0.27 26.70 11.65
N VAL A 44 0.02 27.96 11.32
CA VAL A 44 0.20 29.07 12.29
C VAL A 44 -1.02 30.01 12.34
N GLY A 45 -2.07 29.75 11.58
CA GLY A 45 -3.30 30.57 11.61
C GLY A 45 -3.11 31.99 11.04
N LEU A 46 -2.01 32.25 10.35
CA LEU A 46 -1.79 33.48 9.60
C LEU A 46 -2.55 33.33 8.28
N GLY A 47 -3.74 33.94 8.24
CA GLY A 47 -4.56 34.00 7.05
C GLY A 47 -3.77 34.52 5.85
N SER A 48 -3.71 33.71 4.79
CA SER A 48 -3.29 34.16 3.47
C SER A 48 -4.35 35.13 2.94
N SER A 49 -4.15 36.42 3.22
CA SER A 49 -4.90 37.47 2.56
C SER A 49 -4.39 37.65 1.13
N GLY A 50 -5.16 37.14 0.16
CA GLY A 50 -5.23 37.74 -1.16
C GLY A 50 -4.54 37.02 -2.32
N ALA A 51 -5.08 35.88 -2.73
CA ALA A 51 -5.28 35.58 -4.14
C ALA A 51 -6.62 34.81 -4.25
N GLY A 52 -7.66 35.47 -4.78
CA GLY A 52 -9.01 34.93 -4.89
C GLY A 52 -9.08 33.72 -5.82
N GLY A 53 -10.08 32.84 -5.72
CA GLY A 53 -11.27 32.89 -4.89
C GLY A 53 -12.01 31.55 -4.92
N ALA A 54 -13.11 31.50 -4.16
CA ALA A 54 -14.09 30.41 -4.13
C ALA A 54 -13.52 28.99 -3.85
N ASP A 55 -13.90 28.45 -2.69
CA ASP A 55 -14.42 27.08 -2.65
C ASP A 55 -13.42 25.92 -2.90
N GLU A 56 -12.30 25.86 -2.18
CA GLU A 56 -11.47 24.64 -2.15
C GLU A 56 -12.10 23.58 -1.23
N ARG A 57 -13.17 22.96 -1.72
CA ARG A 57 -13.86 21.82 -1.10
C ARG A 57 -13.09 20.50 -1.25
N TYR A 58 -12.18 20.40 -2.23
CA TYR A 58 -11.37 19.22 -2.56
C TYR A 58 -9.98 19.66 -3.06
N GLY A 59 -8.92 18.90 -2.75
CA GLY A 59 -7.55 19.25 -3.16
C GLY A 59 -6.47 18.26 -2.71
N GLU A 60 -5.55 17.96 -3.63
CA GLU A 60 -4.47 17.00 -3.41
C GLU A 60 -3.54 17.43 -2.24
N ARG A 61 -3.34 16.55 -1.25
CA ARG A 61 -2.36 16.79 -0.18
C ARG A 61 -0.94 16.54 -0.70
N ARG A 62 0.07 17.06 0.01
CA ARG A 62 1.48 16.83 -0.35
C ARG A 62 1.80 15.35 -0.33
N TRP A 63 2.71 14.93 -1.20
CA TRP A 63 3.19 13.55 -1.24
C TRP A 63 3.69 13.06 0.14
N ALA A 64 4.49 13.88 0.83
CA ALA A 64 5.02 13.56 2.17
C ALA A 64 3.93 13.25 3.22
N GLU A 65 2.71 13.79 3.07
CA GLU A 65 1.59 13.55 3.99
C GLU A 65 0.78 12.30 3.61
N ARG A 66 0.90 11.83 2.36
CA ARG A 66 0.09 10.73 1.82
C ARG A 66 0.86 9.42 1.68
N ARG A 67 2.19 9.49 1.48
CA ARG A 67 3.03 8.37 1.06
C ARG A 67 2.92 7.14 1.97
N GLU A 68 2.94 7.32 3.28
CA GLU A 68 2.92 6.19 4.22
C GLU A 68 1.56 5.49 4.24
N ALA A 69 0.47 6.25 4.38
CA ALA A 69 -0.89 5.69 4.36
C ALA A 69 -1.21 4.99 3.03
N LEU A 70 -0.70 5.51 1.90
CA LEU A 70 -0.81 4.83 0.61
C LEU A 70 -0.04 3.50 0.59
N MET A 71 1.15 3.45 1.18
CA MET A 71 1.94 2.21 1.23
C MET A 71 1.42 1.21 2.25
N ASP A 72 0.85 1.65 3.37
CA ASP A 72 0.16 0.77 4.32
C ASP A 72 -0.99 0.02 3.66
N LEU A 73 -1.74 0.70 2.76
CA LEU A 73 -2.77 0.05 1.98
C LEU A 73 -2.22 -1.05 1.06
N VAL A 74 -1.07 -0.82 0.42
CA VAL A 74 -0.40 -1.82 -0.42
C VAL A 74 0.04 -3.03 0.41
N ARG A 75 0.60 -2.80 1.60
CA ARG A 75 1.00 -3.86 2.54
C ARG A 75 -0.21 -4.63 3.09
N TRP A 76 -1.31 -3.93 3.33
CA TRP A 76 -2.57 -4.49 3.81
C TRP A 76 -3.17 -5.51 2.83
N GLU A 77 -3.29 -5.13 1.55
CA GLU A 77 -3.86 -6.00 0.52
C GLU A 77 -2.94 -7.17 0.11
N ASP A 78 -1.71 -7.22 0.65
CA ASP A 78 -0.79 -8.35 0.55
C ASP A 78 -0.53 -8.78 -0.90
N LEU A 79 -0.27 -7.79 -1.75
CA LEU A 79 -0.14 -7.94 -3.19
C LEU A 79 1.17 -8.66 -3.57
N ASP A 80 1.15 -9.39 -4.69
CA ASP A 80 2.35 -9.98 -5.30
C ASP A 80 2.94 -9.06 -6.37
N VAL A 81 2.09 -8.30 -7.07
CA VAL A 81 2.46 -7.29 -8.08
C VAL A 81 1.60 -6.06 -7.91
N ILE A 82 2.18 -4.87 -8.08
CA ILE A 82 1.45 -3.62 -8.17
C ILE A 82 2.04 -2.71 -9.26
N GLY A 83 1.16 -2.12 -10.07
CA GLY A 83 1.52 -1.02 -10.94
C GLY A 83 1.17 0.32 -10.30
N PHE A 84 2.11 1.26 -10.32
CA PHE A 84 1.84 2.64 -9.92
C PHE A 84 1.77 3.58 -11.12
N GLN A 85 1.03 4.67 -11.01
CA GLN A 85 0.99 5.74 -12.01
C GLN A 85 1.27 7.11 -11.39
N GLU A 86 1.69 8.07 -12.23
CA GLU A 86 2.09 9.43 -11.85
C GLU A 86 3.30 9.49 -10.91
N VAL A 87 4.21 8.52 -10.97
CA VAL A 87 5.34 8.44 -10.03
C VAL A 87 6.51 9.32 -10.50
N LEU A 88 6.82 10.41 -9.81
CA LEU A 88 8.08 11.13 -10.04
C LEU A 88 9.28 10.36 -9.45
N TRP A 89 10.49 10.63 -9.92
CA TRP A 89 11.69 9.90 -9.48
C TRP A 89 11.94 9.97 -7.97
N GLY A 90 11.68 11.11 -7.33
CA GLY A 90 11.74 11.23 -5.87
C GLY A 90 10.71 10.34 -5.16
N GLN A 91 9.46 10.32 -5.67
CA GLN A 91 8.42 9.44 -5.14
C GLN A 91 8.77 7.96 -5.38
N LEU A 92 9.43 7.62 -6.49
CA LEU A 92 9.92 6.26 -6.74
C LEU A 92 10.95 5.83 -5.69
N GLY A 93 11.84 6.73 -5.26
CA GLY A 93 12.75 6.51 -4.13
C GLY A 93 11.98 6.16 -2.85
N ASP A 94 11.01 7.00 -2.48
CA ASP A 94 10.16 6.77 -1.31
C ASP A 94 9.39 5.43 -1.40
N LEU A 95 8.85 5.07 -2.57
CA LEU A 95 8.15 3.79 -2.76
C LEU A 95 9.08 2.59 -2.51
N ARG A 96 10.34 2.66 -2.95
CA ARG A 96 11.33 1.59 -2.74
C ARG A 96 11.67 1.42 -1.27
N GLU A 97 11.89 2.53 -0.58
CA GLU A 97 12.19 2.55 0.85
C GLU A 97 11.01 2.00 1.65
N LEU A 98 9.81 2.55 1.43
CA LEU A 98 8.60 2.16 2.15
C LEU A 98 8.23 0.69 1.88
N LEU A 99 8.27 0.21 0.64
CA LEU A 99 7.94 -1.19 0.38
C LEU A 99 9.05 -2.16 0.82
N GLY A 100 10.28 -1.68 1.00
CA GLY A 100 11.44 -2.47 1.40
C GLY A 100 12.12 -3.14 0.20
N GLU A 101 13.36 -2.74 -0.08
CA GLU A 101 14.09 -3.18 -1.28
C GLU A 101 14.46 -4.67 -1.28
N ASP A 102 14.52 -5.28 -0.09
CA ASP A 102 14.78 -6.70 0.12
C ASP A 102 13.53 -7.58 -0.15
N GLU A 103 12.33 -7.02 0.05
CA GLU A 103 11.06 -7.73 -0.18
C GLU A 103 10.55 -7.50 -1.61
N TRP A 104 10.67 -6.26 -2.10
CA TRP A 104 10.11 -5.82 -3.37
C TRP A 104 11.20 -5.50 -4.40
N GLY A 105 11.02 -6.00 -5.62
CA GLY A 105 11.72 -5.54 -6.80
C GLY A 105 10.86 -4.53 -7.56
N PHE A 106 11.48 -3.72 -8.42
CA PHE A 106 10.74 -2.82 -9.31
C PHE A 106 11.38 -2.75 -10.70
N VAL A 107 10.57 -2.39 -11.69
CA VAL A 107 11.02 -1.95 -13.01
C VAL A 107 10.21 -0.72 -13.45
N GLY A 108 10.86 0.24 -14.08
CA GLY A 108 10.21 1.48 -14.51
C GLY A 108 11.22 2.55 -14.88
N VAL A 109 10.85 3.43 -15.81
CA VAL A 109 11.64 4.60 -16.20
C VAL A 109 10.72 5.82 -16.37
N GLY A 110 11.29 7.01 -16.25
CA GLY A 110 10.60 8.28 -16.48
C GLY A 110 10.21 8.45 -17.95
N ARG A 111 8.99 8.95 -18.18
CA ARG A 111 8.40 9.07 -19.53
C ARG A 111 9.02 10.14 -20.41
N ASP A 112 9.80 11.08 -19.88
CA ASP A 112 10.31 12.18 -20.71
C ASP A 112 11.62 11.83 -21.41
N ASP A 113 12.46 10.99 -20.79
CA ASP A 113 13.79 10.63 -21.31
C ASP A 113 14.10 9.14 -21.30
N GLY A 114 13.20 8.30 -20.77
CA GLY A 114 13.42 6.87 -20.62
C GLY A 114 14.42 6.52 -19.54
N ARG A 115 14.64 7.43 -18.60
CA ARG A 115 15.53 7.28 -17.43
C ARG A 115 14.80 7.77 -16.18
N GLU A 116 15.03 9.00 -15.77
CA GLU A 116 14.57 9.55 -14.49
C GLU A 116 13.65 10.77 -14.67
N LYS A 117 13.52 11.33 -15.89
CA LYS A 117 12.73 12.54 -16.12
C LYS A 117 11.27 12.23 -16.41
N GLY A 118 10.40 13.03 -15.83
CA GLY A 118 8.95 12.92 -15.96
C GLY A 118 8.38 11.84 -15.05
N GLU A 119 7.06 11.70 -15.09
CA GLU A 119 6.35 10.62 -14.38
C GLU A 119 6.73 9.25 -14.97
N ALA A 120 6.80 8.25 -14.11
CA ALA A 120 6.97 6.85 -14.45
C ALA A 120 5.66 6.07 -14.23
N VAL A 121 5.60 4.89 -14.86
CA VAL A 121 4.57 3.85 -14.63
C VAL A 121 5.27 2.55 -14.20
N PRO A 122 5.85 2.51 -12.99
CA PRO A 122 6.65 1.37 -12.54
C PRO A 122 5.78 0.15 -12.20
N ILE A 123 6.36 -1.03 -12.29
CA ILE A 123 5.80 -2.29 -11.78
C ILE A 123 6.67 -2.73 -10.61
N PHE A 124 6.07 -2.88 -9.43
CA PHE A 124 6.68 -3.47 -8.25
C PHE A 124 6.21 -4.93 -8.11
N PHE A 125 7.09 -5.82 -7.68
CA PHE A 125 6.81 -7.26 -7.55
C PHE A 125 7.52 -7.87 -6.33
N ARG A 126 6.87 -8.84 -5.67
CA ARG A 126 7.47 -9.57 -4.55
C ARG A 126 8.58 -10.50 -5.01
N ARG A 127 9.80 -10.27 -4.52
CA ARG A 127 10.99 -11.07 -4.85
C ARG A 127 10.87 -12.51 -4.38
N SER A 128 10.16 -12.75 -3.29
CA SER A 128 9.90 -14.10 -2.74
C SER A 128 8.98 -14.95 -3.62
N ARG A 129 8.31 -14.34 -4.60
CA ARG A 129 7.31 -14.99 -5.46
C ARG A 129 7.69 -14.92 -6.94
N LEU A 130 8.22 -13.80 -7.40
CA LEU A 130 8.39 -13.51 -8.82
C LEU A 130 9.84 -13.21 -9.15
N THR A 131 10.35 -13.90 -10.17
CA THR A 131 11.65 -13.61 -10.78
C THR A 131 11.44 -12.90 -12.11
N LEU A 132 12.00 -11.70 -12.25
CA LEU A 132 11.97 -10.95 -13.50
C LEU A 132 12.74 -11.71 -14.61
N LEU A 133 12.09 -11.92 -15.75
CA LEU A 133 12.67 -12.54 -16.94
C LEU A 133 13.04 -11.49 -17.99
N SER A 134 12.12 -10.57 -18.27
CA SER A 134 12.33 -9.48 -19.23
C SER A 134 11.54 -8.24 -18.81
N THR A 135 12.03 -7.07 -19.22
CA THR A 135 11.33 -5.79 -19.07
C THR A 135 11.47 -4.98 -20.35
N THR A 136 10.37 -4.34 -20.75
CA THR A 136 10.27 -3.56 -21.97
C THR A 136 9.53 -2.26 -21.69
N HIS A 137 10.11 -1.12 -22.06
CA HIS A 137 9.46 0.19 -22.00
C HIS A 137 9.11 0.67 -23.40
N ARG A 138 7.88 1.17 -23.58
CA ARG A 138 7.40 1.71 -24.86
C ARG A 138 6.62 3.00 -24.64
N TRP A 139 6.81 3.95 -25.53
CA TRP A 139 6.03 5.19 -25.59
C TRP A 139 4.76 4.98 -26.39
N LEU A 140 3.65 5.52 -25.90
CA LEU A 140 2.35 5.43 -26.53
C LEU A 140 2.26 6.46 -27.67
N SER A 141 2.98 6.15 -28.76
CA SER A 141 3.13 7.03 -29.92
C SER A 141 3.38 6.22 -31.20
N PRO A 142 3.36 6.87 -32.38
CA PRO A 142 3.84 6.25 -33.62
C PRO A 142 5.31 5.80 -33.59
N THR A 143 6.11 6.31 -32.65
CA THR A 143 7.53 5.95 -32.47
C THR A 143 7.77 5.35 -31.09
N PRO A 144 7.26 4.15 -30.80
CA PRO A 144 7.18 3.62 -29.44
C PRO A 144 8.52 3.28 -28.80
N THR A 145 9.61 3.25 -29.56
CA THR A 145 10.98 3.06 -29.07
C THR A 145 11.73 4.37 -28.79
N LYS A 146 11.12 5.53 -29.09
CA LYS A 146 11.74 6.85 -28.88
C LYS A 146 11.26 7.47 -27.56
N PRO A 147 12.15 7.65 -26.57
CA PRO A 147 11.81 8.30 -25.31
C PRO A 147 11.24 9.72 -25.48
N GLY A 148 10.29 10.10 -24.64
CA GLY A 148 9.63 11.41 -24.66
C GLY A 148 8.73 11.68 -25.86
N SER A 149 8.49 10.68 -26.73
CA SER A 149 7.63 10.88 -27.89
C SER A 149 6.15 11.00 -27.49
N LYS A 150 5.47 12.01 -28.05
CA LYS A 150 4.02 12.20 -27.90
C LYS A 150 3.31 11.49 -29.05
N GLY A 151 2.19 10.83 -28.75
CA GLY A 151 1.37 10.13 -29.74
C GLY A 151 0.13 10.93 -30.11
N TRP A 152 -0.16 11.01 -31.41
CA TRP A 152 -1.43 11.54 -31.94
C TRP A 152 -1.80 12.91 -31.32
N ASP A 153 -2.96 13.01 -30.68
CA ASP A 153 -3.49 14.20 -30.02
C ASP A 153 -3.17 14.25 -28.51
N ALA A 154 -2.23 13.44 -28.01
CA ALA A 154 -1.83 13.43 -26.61
C ALA A 154 -1.21 14.76 -26.18
N GLY A 155 -1.61 15.27 -25.01
CA GLY A 155 -1.04 16.47 -24.41
C GLY A 155 0.41 16.27 -23.93
N GLN A 156 0.76 15.05 -23.49
CA GLN A 156 2.04 14.72 -22.87
C GLN A 156 2.59 13.38 -23.39
N PRO A 157 3.90 13.09 -23.25
CA PRO A 157 4.40 11.75 -23.51
C PRO A 157 3.73 10.79 -22.55
N ARG A 158 3.25 9.65 -23.06
CA ARG A 158 2.66 8.56 -22.25
C ARG A 158 3.39 7.27 -22.58
N MET A 159 3.37 6.31 -21.68
CA MET A 159 4.15 5.08 -21.83
C MET A 159 3.49 3.86 -21.20
N VAL A 160 4.02 2.69 -21.53
CA VAL A 160 3.71 1.40 -20.92
C VAL A 160 5.02 0.72 -20.51
N THR A 161 5.03 0.15 -19.32
CA THR A 161 6.08 -0.76 -18.84
C THR A 161 5.52 -2.18 -18.90
N LEU A 162 6.18 -3.07 -19.65
CA LEU A 162 5.87 -4.49 -19.70
C LEU A 162 6.94 -5.27 -18.96
N ALA A 163 6.55 -6.20 -18.10
CA ALA A 163 7.47 -7.06 -17.36
C ALA A 163 6.97 -8.50 -17.37
N ARG A 164 7.83 -9.42 -17.81
CA ARG A 164 7.57 -10.87 -17.79
C ARG A 164 8.29 -11.48 -16.60
N PHE A 165 7.58 -12.29 -15.83
CA PHE A 165 8.04 -12.92 -14.61
C PHE A 165 7.87 -14.43 -14.68
N ARG A 166 8.76 -15.16 -14.00
CA ARG A 166 8.53 -16.54 -13.59
C ARG A 166 7.92 -16.55 -12.21
N ASP A 167 6.77 -17.20 -12.06
CA ASP A 167 6.13 -17.47 -10.78
C ASP A 167 6.83 -18.67 -10.12
N GLN A 168 7.46 -18.41 -8.97
CA GLN A 168 8.10 -19.44 -8.15
C GLN A 168 7.09 -20.23 -7.31
N GLY A 169 5.81 -19.86 -7.34
CA GLY A 169 4.74 -20.64 -6.74
C GLY A 169 4.54 -21.99 -7.44
N GLY A 170 4.20 -23.02 -6.66
CA GLY A 170 3.89 -24.36 -7.18
C GLY A 170 5.12 -25.07 -7.75
N ASP A 171 5.04 -25.52 -9.01
CA ASP A 171 6.14 -26.22 -9.70
C ASP A 171 7.16 -25.28 -10.39
N GLY A 172 7.00 -23.96 -10.23
CA GLY A 172 7.91 -22.96 -10.78
C GLY A 172 7.84 -22.77 -12.31
N THR A 173 6.82 -23.35 -12.97
CA THR A 173 6.70 -23.34 -14.44
C THR A 173 5.77 -22.27 -15.00
N ALA A 174 4.97 -21.61 -14.15
CA ALA A 174 4.03 -20.59 -14.60
C ALA A 174 4.75 -19.26 -14.82
N GLU A 175 4.38 -18.55 -15.88
CA GLU A 175 4.86 -17.21 -16.17
C GLU A 175 3.72 -16.19 -16.12
N VAL A 176 4.05 -14.93 -15.83
CA VAL A 176 3.12 -13.81 -15.75
C VAL A 176 3.69 -12.64 -16.54
N LEU A 177 2.90 -12.02 -17.40
CA LEU A 177 3.25 -10.80 -18.12
C LEU A 177 2.36 -9.67 -17.63
N VAL A 178 2.96 -8.60 -17.11
CA VAL A 178 2.22 -7.44 -16.60
C VAL A 178 2.59 -6.22 -17.43
N ALA A 179 1.59 -5.52 -17.95
CA ALA A 179 1.72 -4.25 -18.65
C ALA A 179 1.03 -3.14 -17.86
N ASN A 180 1.82 -2.26 -17.22
CA ASN A 180 1.33 -1.09 -16.48
C ASN A 180 1.40 0.16 -17.35
N THR A 181 0.35 0.98 -17.35
CA THR A 181 0.27 2.18 -18.19
C THR A 181 -0.49 3.33 -17.53
N HIS A 182 -0.29 4.54 -18.06
CA HIS A 182 -1.10 5.71 -17.76
C HIS A 182 -1.36 6.46 -19.07
N TRP A 183 -2.60 6.48 -19.53
CA TRP A 183 -2.99 7.08 -20.81
C TRP A 183 -3.23 8.59 -20.72
N ASP A 184 -3.35 9.23 -21.87
CA ASP A 184 -3.52 10.68 -21.94
C ASP A 184 -4.92 11.12 -21.48
N ASP A 185 -4.95 12.16 -20.66
CA ASP A 185 -6.15 12.79 -20.11
C ASP A 185 -6.91 13.60 -21.16
N ARG A 186 -6.23 14.06 -22.23
CA ARG A 186 -6.81 14.98 -23.23
C ARG A 186 -7.12 14.31 -24.56
N GLY A 187 -6.18 13.52 -25.09
CA GLY A 187 -6.25 12.98 -26.45
C GLY A 187 -7.11 11.72 -26.58
N LEU A 188 -8.30 11.84 -27.17
CA LEU A 188 -9.22 10.72 -27.43
C LEU A 188 -8.64 9.75 -28.46
N GLU A 189 -8.03 10.29 -29.53
CA GLU A 189 -7.37 9.45 -30.55
C GLU A 189 -6.17 8.74 -29.96
N ALA A 190 -5.38 9.43 -29.13
CA ALA A 190 -4.24 8.87 -28.43
C ALA A 190 -4.66 7.70 -27.52
N ARG A 191 -5.77 7.80 -26.77
CA ARG A 191 -6.29 6.67 -25.98
C ARG A 191 -6.66 5.47 -26.85
N THR A 192 -7.38 5.71 -27.94
CA THR A 192 -7.79 4.66 -28.91
C THR A 192 -6.58 3.96 -29.53
N GLN A 193 -5.56 4.71 -29.91
CA GLN A 193 -4.36 4.16 -30.54
C GLN A 193 -3.42 3.51 -29.51
N SER A 194 -3.41 4.02 -28.27
CA SER A 194 -2.71 3.38 -27.15
C SER A 194 -3.25 1.99 -26.88
N ALA A 195 -4.58 1.80 -26.90
CA ALA A 195 -5.21 0.49 -26.80
C ALA A 195 -4.69 -0.48 -27.87
N LYS A 196 -4.72 -0.07 -29.15
CA LYS A 196 -4.23 -0.88 -30.28
C LYS A 196 -2.75 -1.20 -30.16
N LEU A 197 -1.93 -0.25 -29.71
CA LEU A 197 -0.50 -0.44 -29.53
C LEU A 197 -0.20 -1.43 -28.40
N ILE A 198 -0.85 -1.29 -27.24
CA ILE A 198 -0.66 -2.20 -26.10
C ILE A 198 -1.07 -3.64 -26.47
N LEU A 199 -2.18 -3.83 -27.17
CA LEU A 199 -2.60 -5.16 -27.64
C LEU A 199 -1.55 -5.82 -28.54
N ARG A 200 -0.91 -5.04 -29.43
CA ARG A 200 0.19 -5.51 -30.29
C ARG A 200 1.45 -5.84 -29.46
N LEU A 201 1.85 -4.98 -28.55
CA LEU A 201 3.03 -5.20 -27.69
C LEU A 201 2.88 -6.45 -26.81
N VAL A 202 1.70 -6.65 -26.23
CA VAL A 202 1.41 -7.88 -25.46
C VAL A 202 1.47 -9.11 -26.37
N ALA A 203 0.91 -9.05 -27.58
CA ALA A 203 0.98 -10.15 -28.53
C ALA A 203 2.43 -10.48 -28.96
N GLU A 204 3.27 -9.47 -29.12
CA GLU A 204 4.71 -9.62 -29.42
C GLU A 204 5.46 -10.33 -28.26
N GLU A 205 5.24 -9.90 -27.02
CA GLU A 205 5.83 -10.55 -25.83
C GLU A 205 5.34 -12.00 -25.65
N LEU A 206 4.04 -12.27 -25.93
CA LEU A 206 3.50 -13.63 -25.94
C LEU A 206 4.11 -14.50 -27.04
N ALA A 207 4.34 -13.95 -28.23
CA ALA A 207 5.01 -14.66 -29.32
C ALA A 207 6.47 -14.98 -28.97
N ALA A 208 7.18 -14.06 -28.31
CA ALA A 208 8.54 -14.29 -27.80
C ALA A 208 8.56 -15.42 -26.77
N ALA A 209 7.65 -15.41 -25.78
CA ALA A 209 7.54 -16.47 -24.77
C ALA A 209 7.31 -17.85 -25.41
N ARG A 210 6.43 -17.95 -26.42
CA ARG A 210 6.20 -19.19 -27.17
C ARG A 210 7.46 -19.67 -27.91
N ALA A 211 8.22 -18.76 -28.51
CA ALA A 211 9.46 -19.09 -29.21
C ALA A 211 10.55 -19.63 -28.27
N GLU A 212 10.53 -19.21 -27.00
CA GLU A 212 11.42 -19.71 -25.93
C GLU A 212 10.98 -21.09 -25.38
N GLY A 213 9.82 -21.61 -25.81
CA GLY A 213 9.28 -22.90 -25.36
C GLY A 213 8.56 -22.84 -24.00
N SER A 214 8.32 -21.64 -23.46
CA SER A 214 7.54 -21.45 -22.24
C SER A 214 6.05 -21.69 -22.49
N ALA A 215 5.33 -22.15 -21.47
CA ALA A 215 3.86 -22.09 -21.47
C ALA A 215 3.41 -20.63 -21.61
N GLU A 216 2.23 -20.38 -22.17
CA GLU A 216 1.77 -19.00 -22.33
C GLU A 216 1.61 -18.35 -20.96
N PRO A 217 2.21 -17.16 -20.72
CA PRO A 217 2.08 -16.48 -19.44
C PRO A 217 0.66 -15.97 -19.24
N LEU A 218 0.24 -15.85 -17.98
CA LEU A 218 -0.92 -15.02 -17.65
C LEU A 218 -0.58 -13.57 -17.98
N ALA A 219 -1.17 -13.02 -19.04
CA ALA A 219 -0.94 -11.64 -19.46
C ALA A 219 -2.02 -10.71 -18.90
N ILE A 220 -1.59 -9.59 -18.32
CA ILE A 220 -2.47 -8.63 -17.64
C ILE A 220 -2.07 -7.21 -18.03
N VAL A 221 -3.04 -6.43 -18.49
CA VAL A 221 -2.92 -4.98 -18.68
C VAL A 221 -3.57 -4.29 -17.50
N LEU A 222 -2.88 -3.35 -16.87
CA LEU A 222 -3.41 -2.58 -15.75
C LEU A 222 -2.99 -1.12 -15.83
N GLY A 223 -3.71 -0.27 -15.10
CA GLY A 223 -3.37 1.14 -14.94
C GLY A 223 -4.51 2.10 -15.23
N ASP A 224 -4.19 3.38 -15.07
CA ASP A 224 -5.09 4.51 -15.32
C ASP A 224 -5.20 4.78 -16.82
N LEU A 225 -6.32 4.39 -17.41
CA LEU A 225 -6.59 4.53 -18.83
C LEU A 225 -7.13 5.92 -19.21
N ASN A 226 -7.52 6.77 -18.25
CA ASN A 226 -8.27 8.01 -18.53
C ASN A 226 -9.43 7.81 -19.54
N SER A 227 -9.92 6.57 -19.70
CA SER A 227 -10.89 6.15 -20.70
C SER A 227 -11.96 5.36 -19.96
N PRO A 228 -13.08 5.98 -19.61
CA PRO A 228 -14.19 5.26 -19.01
C PRO A 228 -14.82 4.29 -20.01
N ALA A 229 -15.73 3.45 -19.53
CA ALA A 229 -16.23 2.30 -20.30
C ALA A 229 -16.94 2.71 -21.60
N GLU A 230 -17.43 3.95 -21.69
CA GLU A 230 -18.16 4.48 -22.84
C GLU A 230 -17.23 4.88 -24.00
N GLU A 231 -15.94 5.06 -23.74
CA GLU A 231 -15.00 5.59 -24.72
C GLU A 231 -14.34 4.51 -25.60
N ASP A 232 -13.98 4.90 -26.82
CA ASP A 232 -13.34 4.02 -27.80
C ASP A 232 -12.02 3.42 -27.30
N GLY A 233 -11.27 4.09 -26.45
CA GLY A 233 -10.04 3.54 -25.86
C GLY A 233 -10.29 2.24 -25.10
N TYR A 234 -11.20 2.27 -24.12
CA TYR A 234 -11.61 1.07 -23.37
C TYR A 234 -12.29 0.03 -24.28
N GLN A 235 -13.18 0.48 -25.16
CA GLN A 235 -13.93 -0.39 -26.06
C GLN A 235 -13.00 -1.14 -27.02
N VAL A 236 -11.98 -0.50 -27.57
CA VAL A 236 -10.98 -1.17 -28.43
C VAL A 236 -10.13 -2.15 -27.61
N LEU A 237 -9.69 -1.76 -26.41
CA LEU A 237 -8.86 -2.63 -25.56
C LEU A 237 -9.60 -3.92 -25.15
N THR A 238 -10.90 -3.83 -24.93
CA THR A 238 -11.76 -4.96 -24.55
C THR A 238 -12.43 -5.65 -25.74
N GLY A 239 -12.11 -5.26 -26.98
CA GLY A 239 -12.70 -5.84 -28.19
C GLY A 239 -14.22 -5.64 -28.28
N ARG A 240 -14.72 -4.53 -27.73
CA ARG A 240 -16.13 -4.15 -27.64
C ARG A 240 -17.00 -5.19 -26.93
N ARG A 241 -16.39 -6.02 -26.06
CA ARG A 241 -17.07 -7.11 -25.34
C ARG A 241 -18.07 -6.63 -24.30
N TYR A 242 -17.84 -5.43 -23.76
CA TYR A 242 -18.69 -4.81 -22.75
C TYR A 242 -19.22 -3.47 -23.31
N PRO A 243 -20.13 -3.53 -24.31
CA PRO A 243 -20.66 -2.32 -24.91
C PRO A 243 -21.47 -1.54 -23.86
N TYR A 244 -21.28 -0.22 -23.84
CA TYR A 244 -22.15 0.65 -23.08
C TYR A 244 -23.51 0.77 -23.80
N GLU A 245 -24.63 0.69 -23.07
CA GLU A 245 -25.97 0.88 -23.64
C GLU A 245 -26.16 2.35 -24.07
N ALA A 246 -25.63 2.72 -25.23
CA ALA A 246 -26.12 3.87 -25.96
C ALA A 246 -27.49 3.48 -26.57
N GLY A 247 -28.45 4.41 -26.55
CA GLY A 247 -29.81 4.21 -27.08
C GLY A 247 -29.88 3.60 -28.51
N PRO A 248 -31.08 3.25 -28.98
CA PRO A 248 -31.27 2.38 -30.15
C PRO A 248 -30.61 2.99 -31.40
N GLY A 249 -29.44 2.47 -31.80
CA GLY A 249 -28.75 2.97 -32.99
C GLY A 249 -27.30 2.54 -33.25
N ALA A 250 -26.58 1.88 -32.32
CA ALA A 250 -25.17 1.51 -32.54
C ALA A 250 -24.95 -0.01 -32.42
N GLY A 251 -25.53 -0.76 -33.35
CA GLY A 251 -25.26 -2.20 -33.52
C GLY A 251 -24.36 -2.45 -34.72
N GLU A 252 -23.05 -2.28 -34.57
CA GLU A 252 -22.09 -2.98 -35.43
C GLU A 252 -21.59 -4.22 -34.68
N LYS A 253 -21.72 -5.38 -35.33
CA LYS A 253 -21.28 -6.66 -34.77
C LYS A 253 -19.77 -6.64 -34.58
N ALA A 254 -19.31 -7.02 -33.39
CA ALA A 254 -17.91 -7.28 -33.12
C ALA A 254 -17.39 -8.38 -34.06
N ASP A 255 -16.27 -8.12 -34.76
CA ASP A 255 -15.53 -9.15 -35.48
C ASP A 255 -14.98 -10.16 -34.46
N GLU A 256 -15.35 -11.44 -34.62
CA GLU A 256 -15.12 -12.54 -33.68
C GLU A 256 -13.63 -12.95 -33.48
N ALA A 257 -12.67 -12.19 -34.02
CA ALA A 257 -11.25 -12.58 -34.06
C ALA A 257 -10.26 -11.50 -33.58
N GLN A 258 -10.69 -10.48 -32.83
CA GLN A 258 -9.77 -9.43 -32.37
C GLN A 258 -9.21 -9.72 -30.97
N THR A 259 -7.89 -9.90 -30.88
CA THR A 259 -7.16 -10.08 -29.61
C THR A 259 -7.46 -8.91 -28.69
N SER A 260 -7.99 -9.20 -27.51
CA SER A 260 -8.59 -8.22 -26.61
C SER A 260 -8.45 -8.66 -25.16
N CYS A 261 -8.65 -7.74 -24.23
CA CYS A 261 -8.63 -8.04 -22.80
C CYS A 261 -10.05 -8.29 -22.27
N TYR A 262 -10.17 -9.16 -21.27
CA TYR A 262 -11.33 -9.25 -20.40
C TYR A 262 -11.19 -8.24 -19.28
N ASP A 263 -12.32 -7.81 -18.71
CA ASP A 263 -12.32 -6.94 -17.54
C ASP A 263 -12.61 -7.77 -16.29
N ALA A 264 -11.66 -7.78 -15.35
CA ALA A 264 -11.78 -8.58 -14.14
C ALA A 264 -13.05 -8.28 -13.33
N ARG A 265 -13.58 -7.05 -13.40
CA ARG A 265 -14.86 -6.65 -12.80
C ARG A 265 -16.02 -7.46 -13.34
N HIS A 266 -16.09 -7.54 -14.67
CA HIS A 266 -17.15 -8.25 -15.38
C HIS A 266 -16.98 -9.77 -15.22
N GLU A 267 -15.76 -10.28 -15.24
CA GLU A 267 -15.50 -11.72 -15.07
C GLU A 267 -15.88 -12.24 -13.68
N LEU A 268 -15.79 -11.41 -12.63
CA LEU A 268 -16.29 -11.75 -11.30
C LEU A 268 -17.84 -11.74 -11.26
N ALA A 269 -18.47 -10.71 -11.82
CA ALA A 269 -19.92 -10.49 -11.74
C ALA A 269 -20.74 -11.62 -12.41
N VAL A 270 -20.21 -12.27 -13.45
CA VAL A 270 -20.90 -13.33 -14.20
C VAL A 270 -20.94 -14.68 -13.44
N ARG A 271 -20.24 -14.81 -12.29
CA ARG A 271 -20.22 -16.04 -11.48
C ARG A 271 -21.41 -16.25 -10.53
N GLY A 272 -22.38 -15.33 -10.50
CA GLY A 272 -23.68 -15.59 -9.89
C GLY A 272 -24.42 -16.70 -10.66
N SER A 273 -24.20 -17.96 -10.30
CA SER A 273 -24.88 -19.12 -10.88
C SER A 273 -26.35 -19.14 -10.46
N ALA A 274 -27.23 -19.46 -11.41
CA ALA A 274 -28.69 -19.59 -11.26
C ALA A 274 -29.21 -20.60 -10.22
N LEU A 275 -28.34 -21.17 -9.38
CA LEU A 275 -28.67 -22.12 -8.30
C LEU A 275 -28.30 -21.61 -6.90
N ALA A 276 -27.62 -20.46 -6.79
CA ALA A 276 -27.39 -19.78 -5.52
C ALA A 276 -27.70 -18.30 -5.75
N GLY A 277 -28.64 -17.73 -5.00
CA GLY A 277 -28.88 -16.28 -5.00
C GLY A 277 -27.59 -15.48 -4.75
N PRO A 278 -27.60 -14.15 -4.94
CA PRO A 278 -26.40 -13.32 -4.88
C PRO A 278 -25.70 -13.46 -3.52
N GLY A 279 -24.68 -14.32 -3.47
CA GLY A 279 -23.89 -14.59 -2.28
C GLY A 279 -22.70 -13.63 -2.20
N ALA A 280 -22.32 -13.23 -1.00
CA ALA A 280 -21.26 -12.28 -0.67
C ALA A 280 -19.86 -12.58 -1.26
N LEU A 281 -19.66 -13.73 -1.91
CA LEU A 281 -18.40 -14.16 -2.53
C LEU A 281 -18.33 -13.88 -4.05
N SER A 282 -19.43 -13.45 -4.69
CA SER A 282 -19.45 -13.04 -6.10
C SER A 282 -19.60 -11.53 -6.29
N SER A 283 -19.64 -10.75 -5.20
CA SER A 283 -19.78 -9.30 -5.22
C SER A 283 -18.42 -8.61 -5.15
N ARG A 284 -18.21 -7.65 -6.07
CA ARG A 284 -17.21 -6.58 -5.94
C ARG A 284 -17.28 -5.97 -4.53
N TYR A 285 -16.13 -5.61 -3.96
CA TYR A 285 -16.08 -4.79 -2.75
C TYR A 285 -15.54 -3.37 -3.04
N GLY A 286 -16.00 -2.41 -2.23
CA GLY A 286 -15.61 -1.01 -2.28
C GLY A 286 -16.31 -0.15 -3.33
N PRO A 287 -15.92 1.14 -3.47
CA PRO A 287 -16.65 2.14 -4.25
C PRO A 287 -16.71 1.82 -5.74
N LEU A 288 -17.71 2.39 -6.43
CA LEU A 288 -17.96 2.14 -7.85
C LEU A 288 -17.01 2.87 -8.80
N ASN A 289 -16.45 4.00 -8.37
CA ASN A 289 -15.57 4.89 -9.13
C ASN A 289 -14.09 4.64 -8.84
N THR A 290 -13.24 4.92 -9.83
CA THR A 290 -11.77 4.93 -9.70
C THR A 290 -11.17 6.27 -10.14
N PHE A 291 -12.01 7.25 -10.53
CA PHE A 291 -11.58 8.61 -10.87
C PHE A 291 -10.90 9.32 -9.68
N THR A 292 -9.78 9.99 -9.97
CA THR A 292 -8.87 10.64 -9.00
C THR A 292 -8.81 12.17 -9.14
N GLY A 293 -9.69 12.79 -9.94
CA GLY A 293 -9.62 14.23 -10.25
C GLY A 293 -10.02 15.18 -9.12
N PHE A 294 -9.96 14.74 -7.86
CA PHE A 294 -10.25 15.51 -6.63
C PHE A 294 -11.39 16.51 -6.78
N THR A 295 -12.46 16.12 -7.46
CA THR A 295 -13.67 16.92 -7.67
C THR A 295 -14.86 16.01 -7.38
N PRO A 296 -15.92 16.51 -6.72
CA PRO A 296 -17.10 15.71 -6.48
C PRO A 296 -17.72 15.36 -7.83
N SER A 297 -17.77 14.05 -8.12
CA SER A 297 -18.49 13.53 -9.26
C SER A 297 -19.52 12.54 -8.74
N ASP A 298 -20.79 12.89 -8.90
CA ASP A 298 -21.93 12.03 -8.56
C ASP A 298 -22.09 10.87 -9.57
N GLU A 299 -21.31 10.87 -10.66
CA GLU A 299 -21.27 9.81 -11.66
C GLU A 299 -20.12 8.83 -11.40
N PRO A 300 -20.39 7.54 -11.18
CA PRO A 300 -19.34 6.56 -10.91
C PRO A 300 -18.49 6.31 -12.17
N LYS A 301 -17.40 7.05 -12.34
CA LYS A 301 -16.44 6.87 -13.44
C LYS A 301 -15.31 5.93 -13.04
N VAL A 302 -15.11 4.89 -13.83
CA VAL A 302 -13.99 3.94 -13.68
C VAL A 302 -13.02 4.17 -14.82
N ILE A 303 -11.79 4.54 -14.48
CA ILE A 303 -10.71 4.79 -15.43
C ILE A 303 -9.45 3.96 -15.13
N ASP A 304 -9.32 3.43 -13.92
CA ASP A 304 -8.28 2.48 -13.53
C ASP A 304 -8.82 1.03 -13.55
N PHE A 305 -8.08 0.12 -14.17
CA PHE A 305 -8.52 -1.24 -14.48
C PHE A 305 -7.42 -2.29 -14.27
N ILE A 306 -7.86 -3.55 -14.07
CA ILE A 306 -7.03 -4.76 -14.19
C ILE A 306 -7.69 -5.67 -15.22
N LEU A 307 -7.02 -5.88 -16.34
CA LEU A 307 -7.59 -6.47 -17.55
C LEU A 307 -6.75 -7.69 -17.99
N PRO A 308 -7.16 -8.93 -17.63
CA PRO A 308 -6.50 -10.12 -18.15
C PRO A 308 -6.68 -10.24 -19.67
N TYR A 309 -5.60 -10.55 -20.38
CA TYR A 309 -5.57 -10.69 -21.82
C TYR A 309 -6.21 -12.02 -22.26
N ALA A 310 -6.90 -12.04 -23.40
CA ALA A 310 -7.46 -13.25 -23.98
C ALA A 310 -6.36 -14.13 -24.61
N ASN A 311 -5.82 -15.07 -23.83
CA ASN A 311 -4.88 -16.08 -24.29
C ASN A 311 -5.13 -17.45 -23.61
N ALA A 312 -4.30 -18.46 -23.91
CA ALA A 312 -4.51 -19.82 -23.39
C ALA A 312 -4.37 -19.93 -21.86
N ALA A 313 -3.73 -18.94 -21.23
CA ALA A 313 -3.52 -18.89 -19.79
C ALA A 313 -4.72 -18.37 -19.00
N PHE A 314 -5.68 -17.69 -19.64
CA PHE A 314 -6.84 -17.11 -18.95
C PHE A 314 -8.15 -17.85 -19.30
N LEU A 315 -8.90 -18.25 -18.28
CA LEU A 315 -10.21 -18.90 -18.38
C LEU A 315 -11.32 -17.88 -18.07
N PRO A 316 -12.05 -17.38 -19.08
CA PRO A 316 -13.17 -16.45 -18.86
C PRO A 316 -14.38 -17.18 -18.24
N SER A 317 -15.21 -16.44 -17.50
CA SER A 317 -16.37 -16.96 -16.77
C SER A 317 -17.52 -17.46 -17.67
N ARG A 318 -17.48 -17.20 -18.98
CA ARG A 318 -18.44 -17.73 -19.98
C ARG A 318 -17.75 -18.64 -21.00
N SER A 319 -17.62 -19.93 -20.69
CA SER A 319 -17.39 -20.97 -21.70
C SER A 319 -18.48 -22.03 -21.63
N SER A 320 -19.72 -21.65 -21.99
CA SER A 320 -20.75 -22.62 -22.34
C SER A 320 -20.75 -22.86 -23.85
N SER A 321 -19.70 -23.51 -24.34
CA SER A 321 -19.80 -24.33 -25.55
C SER A 321 -19.26 -25.70 -25.18
N SER A 322 -20.16 -26.68 -25.19
CA SER A 322 -19.86 -28.08 -24.91
C SER A 322 -18.68 -28.55 -25.76
N PRO A 323 -17.72 -29.31 -25.22
CA PRO A 323 -16.70 -29.93 -26.05
C PRO A 323 -17.38 -30.92 -27.00
N SER A 324 -17.26 -30.64 -28.30
CA SER A 324 -17.61 -31.59 -29.36
C SER A 324 -16.87 -32.91 -29.12
N SER A 325 -17.61 -34.01 -29.08
CA SER A 325 -17.08 -35.35 -28.95
C SER A 325 -16.29 -35.73 -30.21
N ALA A 326 -14.97 -35.57 -30.17
CA ALA A 326 -14.07 -36.20 -31.12
C ALA A 326 -13.10 -37.09 -30.33
N ALA A 327 -13.14 -38.40 -30.64
CA ALA A 327 -12.28 -39.41 -30.04
C ALA A 327 -10.78 -39.12 -30.32
N PRO A 328 -9.85 -39.48 -29.42
CA PRO A 328 -8.44 -39.23 -29.63
C PRO A 328 -7.86 -40.22 -30.66
N PRO A 329 -6.99 -39.79 -31.59
CA PRO A 329 -6.16 -40.72 -32.33
C PRO A 329 -5.02 -41.24 -31.44
N SER A 330 -4.63 -42.48 -31.71
CA SER A 330 -3.62 -43.26 -31.01
C SER A 330 -2.20 -42.71 -31.12
N SER A 331 -1.47 -42.78 -30.00
CA SER A 331 -0.02 -42.93 -29.83
C SER A 331 0.90 -42.12 -30.75
N SER A 332 1.50 -41.06 -30.20
CA SER A 332 2.92 -40.76 -30.47
C SER A 332 3.57 -40.20 -29.21
N THR A 333 4.69 -40.80 -28.82
CA THR A 333 5.62 -40.31 -27.81
C THR A 333 6.30 -39.06 -28.34
N LEU A 334 5.76 -37.89 -27.98
CA LEU A 334 6.38 -36.58 -28.12
C LEU A 334 6.71 -36.04 -26.71
N PRO A 335 7.74 -35.18 -26.58
CA PRO A 335 8.12 -34.61 -25.29
C PRO A 335 6.91 -33.95 -24.63
N VAL A 336 6.71 -34.22 -23.34
CA VAL A 336 5.62 -33.68 -22.53
C VAL A 336 5.70 -32.16 -22.61
N SER A 337 4.79 -31.54 -23.36
CA SER A 337 4.66 -30.08 -23.38
C SER A 337 4.39 -29.60 -21.96
N PRO A 338 4.99 -28.48 -21.51
CA PRO A 338 4.73 -27.97 -20.17
C PRO A 338 3.21 -27.80 -20.00
N ARG A 339 2.69 -28.29 -18.86
CA ARG A 339 1.26 -28.19 -18.54
C ARG A 339 0.88 -26.71 -18.57
N GLN A 340 0.02 -26.31 -19.50
CA GLN A 340 -0.47 -24.93 -19.61
C GLN A 340 -1.25 -24.57 -18.32
N PRO A 341 -0.73 -23.66 -17.48
CA PRO A 341 -1.48 -23.17 -16.33
C PRO A 341 -2.64 -22.32 -16.84
N GLN A 342 -3.80 -22.46 -16.21
CA GLN A 342 -4.99 -21.67 -16.54
C GLN A 342 -5.46 -20.93 -15.30
N TRP A 343 -5.83 -19.67 -15.47
CA TRP A 343 -6.16 -18.76 -14.38
C TRP A 343 -7.55 -18.18 -14.56
N LYS A 344 -8.23 -17.96 -13.45
CA LYS A 344 -9.54 -17.31 -13.39
C LYS A 344 -9.51 -16.16 -12.38
N VAL A 345 -10.39 -15.19 -12.56
CA VAL A 345 -10.60 -14.15 -11.53
C VAL A 345 -11.31 -14.77 -10.33
N GLY A 346 -10.69 -14.67 -9.15
CA GLY A 346 -11.22 -15.11 -7.87
C GLY A 346 -11.81 -13.96 -7.04
N LYS A 347 -11.20 -12.77 -7.10
CA LYS A 347 -11.64 -11.56 -6.38
C LYS A 347 -11.34 -10.32 -7.20
N TYR A 348 -12.16 -9.28 -7.03
CA TYR A 348 -11.92 -7.93 -7.53
C TYR A 348 -12.50 -6.92 -6.54
N GLY A 349 -11.80 -5.81 -6.32
CA GLY A 349 -12.32 -4.70 -5.55
C GLY A 349 -11.58 -3.39 -5.78
N VAL A 350 -12.16 -2.33 -5.23
CA VAL A 350 -11.54 -1.00 -5.17
C VAL A 350 -11.41 -0.65 -3.70
N VAL A 351 -10.22 -0.31 -3.23
CA VAL A 351 -10.01 0.08 -1.84
C VAL A 351 -9.82 1.58 -1.78
N GLN A 352 -10.68 2.26 -1.02
CA GLN A 352 -10.65 3.70 -0.86
C GLN A 352 -9.62 4.11 0.18
N ASN A 353 -8.87 5.16 -0.11
CA ASN A 353 -7.97 5.81 0.82
C ASN A 353 -8.16 7.32 0.72
N SER A 354 -8.97 7.86 1.64
CA SER A 354 -9.31 9.27 1.69
C SER A 354 -8.60 9.97 2.86
N PHE A 355 -8.04 11.14 2.57
CA PHE A 355 -7.40 12.02 3.55
C PHE A 355 -8.36 13.15 3.90
N GLU A 356 -8.70 13.29 5.18
CA GLU A 356 -9.65 14.31 5.66
C GLU A 356 -8.96 15.62 6.07
N ASP A 357 -9.73 16.72 6.13
CA ASP A 357 -9.30 17.95 6.77
C ASP A 357 -9.16 17.76 8.29
N LEU A 358 -7.91 17.68 8.76
CA LEU A 358 -7.56 17.58 10.18
C LEU A 358 -8.07 18.76 11.03
N ALA A 359 -8.54 19.86 10.44
CA ALA A 359 -9.13 20.98 11.18
C ALA A 359 -10.62 20.80 11.54
N GLY A 360 -11.26 19.70 11.15
CA GLY A 360 -12.66 19.39 11.48
C GLY A 360 -13.71 20.36 10.92
N ARG A 361 -13.31 21.29 10.04
CA ARG A 361 -14.19 22.33 9.51
C ARG A 361 -14.93 21.83 8.27
N ARG A 362 -16.25 21.61 8.41
CA ARG A 362 -17.13 21.46 7.25
C ARG A 362 -17.35 22.83 6.58
N PRO A 363 -17.34 22.91 5.24
CA PRO A 363 -17.76 24.12 4.53
C PRO A 363 -19.19 24.50 4.93
N PRO A 364 -19.49 25.80 5.12
CA PRO A 364 -20.85 26.26 5.41
C PRO A 364 -21.83 25.79 4.32
N GLY A 365 -22.91 25.10 4.70
CA GLY A 365 -23.94 24.61 3.78
C GLY A 365 -23.91 23.10 3.47
N ASP A 366 -22.85 22.38 3.88
CA ASP A 366 -22.67 20.94 3.60
C ASP A 366 -22.81 20.06 4.87
N GLU A 367 -23.56 20.52 5.88
CA GLU A 367 -23.71 19.88 7.21
C GLU A 367 -24.28 18.44 7.17
N GLY A 368 -24.80 17.98 6.02
CA GLY A 368 -25.35 16.64 5.80
C GLY A 368 -24.63 15.75 4.76
N ARG A 369 -23.57 16.22 4.09
CA ARG A 369 -22.83 15.42 3.09
C ARG A 369 -21.75 14.56 3.73
N ARG A 370 -21.65 13.28 3.33
CA ARG A 370 -20.72 12.29 3.92
C ARG A 370 -19.25 12.54 3.59
N ASP A 371 -18.96 13.25 2.51
CA ASP A 371 -17.64 13.47 1.94
C ASP A 371 -17.15 14.92 2.09
N ALA A 372 -17.88 15.77 2.81
CA ALA A 372 -17.59 17.20 2.99
C ALA A 372 -16.26 17.51 3.69
N MET A 373 -15.54 16.48 4.17
CA MET A 373 -14.24 16.58 4.83
C MET A 373 -13.09 15.97 4.03
N VAL A 374 -13.37 15.26 2.92
CA VAL A 374 -12.35 14.55 2.13
C VAL A 374 -11.58 15.54 1.26
N ARG A 375 -10.27 15.67 1.51
CA ARG A 375 -9.38 16.53 0.74
C ARG A 375 -8.70 15.79 -0.41
N SER A 376 -8.15 14.60 -0.17
CA SER A 376 -7.47 13.77 -1.20
C SER A 376 -8.08 12.37 -1.21
N ASP A 377 -8.40 11.82 -2.39
CA ASP A 377 -9.00 10.49 -2.56
C ASP A 377 -8.16 9.66 -3.54
N HIS A 378 -7.59 8.57 -3.04
CA HIS A 378 -6.83 7.61 -3.83
C HIS A 378 -7.52 6.25 -3.76
N ARG A 379 -7.50 5.53 -4.87
CA ARG A 379 -8.23 4.27 -4.99
C ARG A 379 -7.34 3.20 -5.55
N LEU A 380 -7.02 2.22 -4.71
CA LEU A 380 -6.28 1.03 -5.11
C LEU A 380 -7.26 0.05 -5.75
N VAL A 381 -7.04 -0.29 -7.01
CA VAL A 381 -7.76 -1.38 -7.68
C VAL A 381 -7.01 -2.67 -7.41
N VAL A 382 -7.70 -3.72 -6.95
CA VAL A 382 -7.09 -5.04 -6.70
C VAL A 382 -7.85 -6.16 -7.37
N ALA A 383 -7.11 -7.18 -7.81
CA ALA A 383 -7.65 -8.43 -8.33
C ALA A 383 -6.84 -9.63 -7.82
N ARG A 384 -7.53 -10.74 -7.58
CA ARG A 384 -6.94 -12.04 -7.24
C ARG A 384 -7.20 -13.01 -8.36
N PHE A 385 -6.15 -13.62 -8.88
CA PHE A 385 -6.21 -14.69 -9.88
C PHE A 385 -5.93 -16.03 -9.22
N GLU A 386 -6.71 -17.04 -9.57
CA GLU A 386 -6.60 -18.40 -9.05
C GLU A 386 -6.33 -19.37 -10.17
N GLU A 387 -5.36 -20.24 -10.00
CA GLU A 387 -5.07 -21.32 -10.95
C GLU A 387 -6.15 -22.40 -10.88
N VAL A 388 -6.63 -22.82 -12.05
CA VAL A 388 -7.59 -23.91 -12.22
C VAL A 388 -6.85 -25.24 -12.26
N VAL A 389 -6.97 -26.02 -11.19
CA VAL A 389 -6.40 -27.37 -11.13
C VAL A 389 -7.36 -28.35 -11.81
N ALA A 390 -6.95 -28.91 -12.95
CA ALA A 390 -7.70 -29.97 -13.63
C ALA A 390 -7.89 -31.17 -12.69
N ARG A 391 -9.15 -31.58 -12.45
CA ARG A 391 -9.44 -32.85 -11.79
C ARG A 391 -9.04 -33.97 -12.75
N GLY A 392 -7.90 -34.61 -12.50
CA GLY A 392 -7.48 -35.81 -13.24
C GLY A 392 -8.58 -36.88 -13.17
N GLY A 393 -8.86 -37.52 -14.29
CA GLY A 393 -9.91 -38.54 -14.47
C GLY A 393 -9.67 -39.84 -13.70
N GLY A 394 -9.69 -39.79 -12.37
CA GLY A 394 -9.71 -40.93 -11.45
C GLY A 394 -11.05 -41.12 -10.74
N ALA A 395 -12.09 -40.36 -11.11
CA ALA A 395 -13.38 -40.36 -10.42
C ALA A 395 -14.18 -41.67 -10.57
N ALA A 396 -13.79 -42.57 -11.49
CA ALA A 396 -14.43 -43.88 -11.65
C ALA A 396 -13.79 -44.98 -10.78
N ALA A 397 -12.51 -44.86 -10.39
CA ALA A 397 -11.83 -45.88 -9.60
C ALA A 397 -11.98 -45.69 -8.08
N GLN A 398 -12.31 -44.48 -7.62
CA GLN A 398 -12.55 -44.19 -6.20
C GLN A 398 -14.02 -44.35 -5.76
N MET A 399 -14.91 -44.70 -6.70
CA MET A 399 -16.34 -44.88 -6.42
C MET A 399 -16.67 -46.30 -5.93
N GLU A 400 -15.83 -47.31 -6.23
CA GLU A 400 -16.01 -48.67 -5.70
C GLU A 400 -15.45 -48.84 -4.27
N GLU A 401 -14.44 -48.06 -3.87
CA GLU A 401 -13.88 -48.14 -2.50
C GLU A 401 -14.69 -47.32 -1.48
N ARG A 402 -15.51 -46.36 -1.93
CA ARG A 402 -16.42 -45.57 -1.08
C ARG A 402 -17.78 -46.22 -0.81
N ALA A 403 -18.13 -47.28 -1.53
CA ALA A 403 -19.39 -48.00 -1.34
C ALA A 403 -19.39 -48.95 -0.12
N ALA A 404 -18.25 -49.13 0.57
CA ALA A 404 -18.12 -50.04 1.71
C ALA A 404 -18.08 -49.38 3.09
N VAL A 405 -18.18 -48.04 3.20
CA VAL A 405 -18.08 -47.31 4.49
C VAL A 405 -19.20 -46.28 4.65
N GLN A 406 -20.37 -46.51 4.05
CA GLN A 406 -21.53 -45.62 4.17
C GLN A 406 -22.72 -46.33 4.83
N GLU A 407 -22.51 -46.81 6.05
CA GLU A 407 -23.57 -46.93 7.06
C GLU A 407 -23.06 -46.23 8.33
N GLU A 408 -23.38 -44.94 8.45
CA GLU A 408 -23.63 -44.16 9.66
C GLU A 408 -23.53 -42.67 9.29
N VAL A 409 -24.59 -42.17 8.67
CA VAL A 409 -24.90 -40.73 8.65
C VAL A 409 -26.22 -40.59 9.37
N PHE A 410 -26.17 -40.14 10.63
CA PHE A 410 -27.30 -39.46 11.24
C PHE A 410 -27.27 -38.00 10.81
N ASP A 411 -28.45 -37.57 10.37
CA ASP A 411 -28.98 -36.22 10.23
C ASP A 411 -28.48 -35.24 11.29
N CYS A 412 -28.18 -34.00 10.88
CA CYS A 412 -28.63 -32.76 11.52
C CYS A 412 -28.20 -31.53 10.69
N GLY A 413 -29.19 -30.69 10.36
CA GLY A 413 -29.01 -29.31 9.92
C GLY A 413 -28.39 -28.40 10.99
N GLY A 414 -28.29 -27.11 10.64
CA GLY A 414 -27.50 -26.09 11.33
C GLY A 414 -27.48 -26.13 12.85
N THR A 415 -26.26 -26.17 13.40
CA THR A 415 -25.87 -25.72 14.74
C THR A 415 -24.35 -25.46 14.72
N ALA A 416 -23.89 -24.53 15.54
CA ALA A 416 -22.48 -24.20 15.71
C ALA A 416 -21.60 -25.45 15.91
N LEU A 417 -20.42 -25.50 15.28
CA LEU A 417 -19.40 -26.52 15.54
C LEU A 417 -18.85 -26.36 16.98
N MET A 418 -19.54 -26.95 17.95
CA MET A 418 -18.92 -27.37 19.21
C MET A 418 -18.03 -28.59 18.94
N GLY A 419 -16.76 -28.57 19.37
CA GLY A 419 -16.06 -29.84 19.63
C GLY A 419 -14.54 -29.97 19.45
N ASP A 420 -13.75 -28.90 19.29
CA ASP A 420 -12.28 -29.02 19.42
C ASP A 420 -11.71 -27.84 20.21
N LEU A 421 -11.79 -27.95 21.54
CA LEU A 421 -11.25 -26.99 22.49
C LEU A 421 -9.80 -27.35 22.84
N CYS A 422 -8.95 -26.34 22.93
CA CYS A 422 -7.60 -26.43 23.46
C CYS A 422 -7.54 -25.74 24.83
N THR A 423 -6.94 -26.43 25.80
CA THR A 423 -6.73 -25.93 27.15
C THR A 423 -5.43 -25.14 27.22
N ILE A 424 -5.48 -23.83 27.48
CA ILE A 424 -4.29 -23.01 27.71
C ILE A 424 -4.06 -22.86 29.21
N CYS A 425 -2.92 -23.35 29.68
CA CYS A 425 -2.43 -23.16 31.04
C CYS A 425 -1.51 -21.93 31.09
N THR A 426 -1.89 -20.96 31.90
CA THR A 426 -1.19 -19.69 32.08
C THR A 426 -0.08 -19.78 33.12
N SER A 427 0.71 -18.71 33.28
CA SER A 427 1.77 -18.60 34.29
C SER A 427 1.29 -18.07 35.65
N ASP A 428 -0.01 -17.86 35.85
CA ASP A 428 -0.57 -17.38 37.12
C ASP A 428 -0.29 -18.34 38.31
N ASP A 429 -0.27 -17.80 39.52
CA ASP A 429 -0.21 -18.57 40.78
C ASP A 429 -1.44 -18.25 41.66
N PRO A 430 -2.43 -19.17 41.78
CA PRO A 430 -2.47 -20.50 41.15
C PRO A 430 -2.76 -20.43 39.63
N VAL A 431 -2.34 -21.47 38.90
CA VAL A 431 -2.48 -21.57 37.43
C VAL A 431 -3.94 -21.38 37.01
N VAL A 432 -4.17 -20.41 36.13
CA VAL A 432 -5.46 -20.21 35.49
C VAL A 432 -5.52 -20.98 34.18
N VAL A 433 -6.62 -21.68 33.96
CA VAL A 433 -6.88 -22.50 32.78
C VAL A 433 -7.92 -21.81 31.90
N LEU A 434 -7.61 -21.64 30.62
CA LEU A 434 -8.50 -21.02 29.63
C LEU A 434 -8.84 -22.05 28.55
N GLU A 435 -10.12 -22.19 28.20
CA GLU A 435 -10.54 -23.03 27.08
C GLU A 435 -10.81 -22.18 25.85
N VAL A 436 -10.11 -22.51 24.75
CA VAL A 436 -10.21 -21.75 23.51
C VAL A 436 -10.39 -22.70 22.34
N SER A 437 -11.19 -22.33 21.35
CA SER A 437 -11.33 -23.10 20.12
C SER A 437 -9.96 -23.30 19.44
N ARG A 438 -9.59 -24.56 19.21
CA ARG A 438 -8.35 -24.91 18.51
C ARG A 438 -8.30 -24.28 17.12
N ALA A 439 -9.44 -24.22 16.44
CA ALA A 439 -9.55 -23.61 15.12
C ALA A 439 -9.19 -22.11 15.16
N VAL A 440 -9.66 -21.39 16.19
CA VAL A 440 -9.36 -19.96 16.38
C VAL A 440 -7.86 -19.74 16.60
N LEU A 441 -7.24 -20.55 17.46
CA LEU A 441 -5.80 -20.47 17.72
C LEU A 441 -4.97 -20.76 16.45
N CYS A 442 -5.34 -21.80 15.69
CA CYS A 442 -4.62 -22.19 14.48
C CYS A 442 -4.78 -21.20 13.32
N VAL A 443 -5.96 -20.56 13.20
CA VAL A 443 -6.20 -19.57 12.13
C VAL A 443 -5.57 -18.23 12.49
N GLY A 444 -5.67 -17.82 13.75
CA GLY A 444 -5.29 -16.48 14.18
C GLY A 444 -3.82 -16.32 14.55
N SER A 445 -3.05 -17.41 14.72
CA SER A 445 -1.64 -17.35 15.10
C SER A 445 -0.81 -18.46 14.44
N GLN A 446 0.26 -18.06 13.75
CA GLN A 446 1.19 -19.04 13.16
C GLN A 446 1.89 -19.90 14.23
N VAL A 447 2.37 -19.28 15.31
CA VAL A 447 3.12 -19.99 16.36
C VAL A 447 2.23 -20.97 17.11
N LEU A 448 0.98 -20.59 17.40
CA LEU A 448 0.03 -21.48 18.07
C LEU A 448 -0.42 -22.61 17.14
N ALA A 449 -0.60 -22.35 15.84
CA ALA A 449 -0.87 -23.39 14.85
C ALA A 449 0.25 -24.44 14.78
N GLU A 450 1.51 -24.00 14.80
CA GLU A 450 2.68 -24.90 14.81
C GLU A 450 2.74 -25.74 16.09
N ARG A 451 2.48 -25.14 17.26
CA ARG A 451 2.41 -25.87 18.54
C ARG A 451 1.23 -26.85 18.60
N LEU A 452 0.16 -26.58 17.85
CA LEU A 452 -1.02 -27.40 17.70
C LEU A 452 -1.00 -28.23 16.40
N ALA A 453 0.17 -28.48 15.80
CA ALA A 453 0.25 -29.28 14.59
C ALA A 453 -0.09 -30.77 14.83
N ASP A 454 0.21 -31.29 16.02
CA ASP A 454 -0.20 -32.64 16.45
C ASP A 454 -1.65 -32.60 16.98
N SER A 455 -2.56 -33.29 16.29
CA SER A 455 -3.98 -33.39 16.64
C SER A 455 -4.23 -34.03 18.02
N LYS A 456 -3.22 -34.67 18.62
CA LYS A 456 -3.29 -35.19 20.00
C LYS A 456 -2.97 -34.16 21.07
N THR A 457 -2.39 -33.01 20.71
CA THR A 457 -2.04 -31.96 21.67
C THR A 457 -3.32 -31.25 22.11
N THR A 458 -3.82 -31.52 23.31
CA THR A 458 -5.06 -30.92 23.83
C THR A 458 -4.82 -29.70 24.73
N TYR A 459 -3.58 -29.45 25.15
CA TYR A 459 -3.24 -28.33 26.01
C TYR A 459 -1.95 -27.60 25.58
N LEU A 460 -1.83 -26.33 25.95
CA LEU A 460 -0.66 -25.49 25.75
C LEU A 460 -0.28 -24.80 27.06
N ASN A 461 1.00 -24.88 27.42
CA ASN A 461 1.55 -24.05 28.49
C ASN A 461 2.11 -22.77 27.86
N VAL A 462 1.69 -21.62 28.39
CA VAL A 462 2.19 -20.30 27.98
C VAL A 462 2.78 -19.57 29.18
N CYS A 463 3.77 -18.72 28.94
CA CYS A 463 4.42 -17.95 30.00
C CYS A 463 3.67 -16.65 30.34
N GLU A 464 2.47 -16.46 29.79
CA GLU A 464 1.64 -15.28 29.97
C GLU A 464 0.56 -15.54 31.02
N THR A 465 0.22 -14.50 31.79
CA THR A 465 -0.90 -14.52 32.73
C THR A 465 -2.23 -14.48 31.97
N ALA A 466 -3.30 -14.93 32.61
CA ALA A 466 -4.65 -14.87 32.08
C ALA A 466 -5.10 -13.44 31.79
N ALA A 467 -4.65 -12.47 32.59
CA ALA A 467 -4.95 -11.06 32.38
C ALA A 467 -4.39 -10.55 31.04
N HIS A 468 -3.14 -10.87 30.70
CA HIS A 468 -2.54 -10.48 29.42
C HIS A 468 -3.10 -11.26 28.24
N LEU A 469 -3.40 -12.55 28.44
CA LEU A 469 -3.78 -13.44 27.35
C LEU A 469 -5.24 -13.25 26.91
N LYS A 470 -6.15 -12.89 27.82
CA LYS A 470 -7.57 -12.73 27.52
C LYS A 470 -7.86 -11.69 26.42
N PRO A 471 -7.34 -10.44 26.48
CA PRO A 471 -7.52 -9.46 25.41
C PRO A 471 -7.02 -9.97 24.04
N PHE A 472 -5.84 -10.60 24.02
CA PHE A 472 -5.27 -11.18 22.81
C PHE A 472 -6.15 -12.30 22.21
N LEU A 473 -6.58 -13.26 23.03
CA LEU A 473 -7.45 -14.36 22.59
C LEU A 473 -8.80 -13.88 22.10
N ARG A 474 -9.32 -12.80 22.71
CA ARG A 474 -10.57 -12.20 22.28
C ARG A 474 -10.47 -11.60 20.88
N LEU A 475 -9.40 -10.86 20.60
CA LEU A 475 -9.14 -10.33 19.27
C LEU A 475 -8.89 -11.42 18.22
N LEU A 476 -8.32 -12.57 18.60
CA LEU A 476 -8.24 -13.74 17.70
C LEU A 476 -9.63 -14.29 17.33
N ASN A 477 -10.60 -14.18 18.24
CA ASN A 477 -11.96 -14.69 18.06
C ASN A 477 -12.96 -13.64 17.55
N MET A 478 -12.49 -12.47 17.10
CA MET A 478 -13.33 -11.32 16.72
C MET A 478 -14.41 -11.64 15.67
N SER A 479 -14.23 -12.66 14.83
CA SER A 479 -15.22 -13.08 13.84
C SER A 479 -16.38 -13.93 14.40
N HIS A 480 -16.30 -14.36 15.65
CA HIS A 480 -17.26 -15.25 16.30
C HIS A 480 -17.70 -14.75 17.68
N ASP A 481 -17.23 -13.57 18.10
CA ASP A 481 -17.68 -12.89 19.31
C ASP A 481 -18.86 -11.98 18.95
N ASP A 482 -19.99 -12.16 19.63
CA ASP A 482 -21.21 -11.36 19.40
C ASP A 482 -21.11 -9.93 19.99
N GLY A 483 -20.01 -9.60 20.69
CA GLY A 483 -19.75 -8.29 21.31
C GLY A 483 -18.91 -7.31 20.47
N ASP A 484 -18.44 -6.23 21.09
CA ASP A 484 -17.43 -5.31 20.52
C ASP A 484 -16.06 -5.62 21.13
N PRO A 485 -15.32 -6.62 20.61
CA PRO A 485 -14.05 -7.06 21.18
C PRO A 485 -12.93 -6.02 21.07
N ILE A 486 -13.14 -4.91 20.35
CA ILE A 486 -12.18 -3.79 20.30
C ILE A 486 -12.59 -2.73 21.33
N GLY A 487 -13.88 -2.41 21.42
CA GLY A 487 -14.41 -1.39 22.34
C GLY A 487 -14.38 -1.77 23.82
N GLU A 488 -14.23 -3.06 24.14
CA GLU A 488 -14.08 -3.56 25.52
C GLU A 488 -12.63 -3.58 26.03
N LEU A 489 -11.63 -3.26 25.20
CA LEU A 489 -10.23 -3.15 25.61
C LEU A 489 -9.93 -1.74 26.10
N GLU A 490 -9.20 -1.66 27.21
CA GLU A 490 -8.68 -0.41 27.74
C GLU A 490 -7.38 -0.03 27.02
N CYS A 491 -6.97 1.25 27.12
CA CYS A 491 -5.75 1.70 26.46
C CYS A 491 -4.50 0.90 26.88
N GLU A 492 -4.42 0.48 28.14
CA GLU A 492 -3.31 -0.29 28.72
C GLU A 492 -3.19 -1.72 28.17
N ASP A 493 -4.27 -2.27 27.58
CA ASP A 493 -4.26 -3.61 26.98
C ASP A 493 -3.49 -3.64 25.65
N TRP A 494 -3.48 -2.55 24.90
CA TRP A 494 -2.97 -2.51 23.53
C TRP A 494 -1.46 -2.77 23.39
N PRO A 495 -0.58 -2.23 24.27
CA PRO A 495 0.84 -2.60 24.25
C PRO A 495 1.07 -4.09 24.48
N VAL A 496 0.33 -4.67 25.43
CA VAL A 496 0.41 -6.10 25.74
C VAL A 496 -0.08 -6.93 24.56
N VAL A 497 -1.21 -6.56 23.97
CA VAL A 497 -1.78 -7.19 22.77
C VAL A 497 -0.80 -7.13 21.59
N ALA A 498 -0.14 -6.00 21.34
CA ALA A 498 0.84 -5.85 20.27
C ALA A 498 2.07 -6.74 20.49
N ARG A 499 2.60 -6.78 21.71
CA ARG A 499 3.70 -7.67 22.09
C ARG A 499 3.32 -9.14 21.86
N LEU A 500 2.13 -9.55 22.30
CA LEU A 500 1.63 -10.91 22.11
C LEU A 500 1.36 -11.24 20.64
N ALA A 501 0.87 -10.28 19.86
CA ALA A 501 0.69 -10.44 18.42
C ALA A 501 2.03 -10.69 17.71
N LYS A 502 3.10 -10.02 18.12
CA LYS A 502 4.45 -10.28 17.63
C LYS A 502 4.98 -11.64 18.11
N GLN A 503 4.87 -11.93 19.40
CA GLN A 503 5.33 -13.19 20.02
C GLN A 503 4.66 -14.42 19.40
N PHE A 504 3.35 -14.35 19.16
CA PHE A 504 2.56 -15.44 18.59
C PHE A 504 2.39 -15.32 17.06
N LYS A 505 3.02 -14.33 16.42
CA LYS A 505 2.89 -14.06 14.97
C LYS A 505 1.43 -14.05 14.50
N SER A 506 0.62 -13.22 15.14
CA SER A 506 -0.78 -13.02 14.80
C SER A 506 -0.96 -11.76 13.95
N ARG A 507 -1.15 -11.96 12.64
CA ARG A 507 -1.32 -10.84 11.69
C ARG A 507 -2.60 -10.05 11.96
N SER A 508 -3.72 -10.74 12.23
CA SER A 508 -5.02 -10.10 12.46
C SER A 508 -5.01 -9.21 13.71
N VAL A 509 -4.31 -9.64 14.78
CA VAL A 509 -4.22 -8.87 16.02
C VAL A 509 -3.24 -7.71 15.88
N SER A 510 -2.09 -7.90 15.20
CA SER A 510 -1.17 -6.78 14.87
C SER A 510 -1.88 -5.69 14.06
N VAL A 511 -2.74 -6.10 13.12
CA VAL A 511 -3.59 -5.22 12.33
C VAL A 511 -4.56 -4.41 13.19
N ALA A 512 -5.25 -5.06 14.14
CA ALA A 512 -6.19 -4.38 15.02
C ALA A 512 -5.47 -3.35 15.91
N ALA A 513 -4.32 -3.72 16.47
CA ALA A 513 -3.49 -2.83 17.29
C ALA A 513 -2.96 -1.63 16.49
N LEU A 514 -2.56 -1.83 15.23
CA LEU A 514 -2.12 -0.75 14.36
C LEU A 514 -3.27 0.22 14.01
N ALA A 515 -4.47 -0.31 13.74
CA ALA A 515 -5.65 0.51 13.46
C ALA A 515 -6.02 1.41 14.65
N ILE A 516 -5.86 0.91 15.88
CA ILE A 516 -6.09 1.70 17.09
C ILE A 516 -5.02 2.78 17.28
N CYS A 517 -3.75 2.49 16.99
CA CYS A 517 -2.72 3.53 16.96
C CYS A 517 -3.06 4.63 15.96
N TRP A 518 -3.52 4.29 14.75
CA TRP A 518 -3.96 5.30 13.78
C TRP A 518 -5.18 6.12 14.24
N LYS A 519 -6.13 5.47 14.92
CA LYS A 519 -7.28 6.15 15.53
C LYS A 519 -6.82 7.18 16.56
N TRP A 520 -5.89 6.81 17.44
CA TRP A 520 -5.33 7.72 18.45
C TRP A 520 -4.48 8.84 17.83
N ALA A 521 -3.75 8.57 16.75
CA ALA A 521 -2.98 9.59 16.03
C ALA A 521 -3.86 10.65 15.37
N SER A 522 -5.09 10.26 14.99
CA SER A 522 -6.06 11.14 14.31
C SER A 522 -6.97 11.91 15.27
N ALA A 523 -6.91 11.64 16.58
CA ALA A 523 -7.76 12.29 17.57
C ALA A 523 -7.11 13.56 18.15
N ASP A 524 -7.78 14.70 18.02
CA ASP A 524 -7.31 16.02 18.50
C ASP A 524 -7.28 16.17 20.04
N GLY A 525 -7.76 15.17 20.78
CA GLY A 525 -7.89 15.20 22.23
C GLY A 525 -7.56 13.88 22.92
N THR A 526 -6.62 13.09 22.41
CA THR A 526 -6.17 11.85 23.08
C THR A 526 -5.68 12.16 24.50
N ASP A 527 -6.20 11.45 25.49
CA ASP A 527 -5.80 11.61 26.88
C ASP A 527 -4.37 11.11 27.12
N SER A 528 -3.72 11.62 28.18
CA SER A 528 -2.32 11.32 28.51
C SER A 528 -1.98 9.81 28.54
N PRO A 529 -2.82 8.93 29.14
CA PRO A 529 -2.58 7.48 29.17
C PRO A 529 -2.67 6.81 27.79
N GLU A 530 -3.61 7.24 26.95
CA GLU A 530 -3.77 6.69 25.59
C GLU A 530 -2.55 6.96 24.72
N ARG A 531 -1.90 8.13 24.89
CA ARG A 531 -0.67 8.47 24.15
C ARG A 531 0.50 7.58 24.55
N VAL A 532 0.63 7.27 25.83
CA VAL A 532 1.66 6.34 26.34
C VAL A 532 1.41 4.95 25.76
N ALA A 533 0.18 4.46 25.85
CA ALA A 533 -0.22 3.19 25.28
C ALA A 533 0.01 3.14 23.76
N ALA A 534 -0.35 4.20 23.03
CA ALA A 534 -0.17 4.28 21.59
C ALA A 534 1.31 4.23 21.19
N PHE A 535 2.17 4.95 21.93
CA PHE A 535 3.62 4.88 21.73
C PHE A 535 4.15 3.47 21.93
N GLN A 536 3.87 2.86 23.09
CA GLN A 536 4.35 1.51 23.42
C GLN A 536 3.81 0.46 22.43
N THR A 537 2.55 0.58 22.02
CA THR A 537 1.94 -0.28 21.01
C THR A 537 2.66 -0.14 19.66
N ALA A 538 2.94 1.07 19.22
CA ALA A 538 3.67 1.32 17.97
C ALA A 538 5.10 0.77 18.02
N VAL A 539 5.79 0.88 19.16
CA VAL A 539 7.13 0.31 19.39
C VAL A 539 7.09 -1.21 19.27
N GLU A 540 6.14 -1.87 19.95
CA GLU A 540 5.99 -3.32 19.90
C GLU A 540 5.75 -3.83 18.48
N LEU A 541 4.89 -3.12 17.73
CA LEU A 541 4.61 -3.40 16.31
C LEU A 541 5.77 -3.04 15.37
N GLY A 542 6.79 -2.31 15.82
CA GLY A 542 7.91 -1.84 15.01
C GLY A 542 7.55 -0.71 14.03
N SER A 543 6.47 0.05 14.31
CA SER A 543 6.07 1.20 13.48
C SER A 543 6.87 2.44 13.85
N GLN A 544 7.87 2.76 13.02
CA GLN A 544 8.76 3.90 13.30
C GLN A 544 8.07 5.25 13.26
N TYR A 545 7.20 5.45 12.29
CA TYR A 545 6.43 6.68 12.14
C TYR A 545 5.51 6.94 13.33
N LEU A 546 4.68 5.95 13.70
CA LEU A 546 3.71 6.13 14.78
C LEU A 546 4.39 6.32 16.12
N ALA A 547 5.45 5.56 16.40
CA ALA A 547 6.22 5.74 17.62
C ALA A 547 6.88 7.13 17.68
N LYS A 548 7.49 7.60 16.58
CA LYS A 548 8.01 8.98 16.49
C LYS A 548 6.91 10.01 16.70
N HIS A 549 5.76 9.84 16.05
CA HIS A 549 4.61 10.75 16.15
C HIS A 549 4.14 10.88 17.61
N PHE A 550 3.89 9.76 18.30
CA PHE A 550 3.43 9.79 19.68
C PHE A 550 4.48 10.30 20.66
N MET A 551 5.76 9.96 20.46
CA MET A 551 6.84 10.50 21.29
C MET A 551 6.94 12.02 21.17
N LEU A 552 6.88 12.57 19.96
CA LEU A 552 6.89 14.02 19.74
C LEU A 552 5.69 14.69 20.42
N ARG A 553 4.51 14.06 20.38
CA ARG A 553 3.32 14.54 21.11
C ARG A 553 3.53 14.47 22.62
N LEU A 554 4.10 13.41 23.18
CA LEU A 554 4.39 13.33 24.62
C LEU A 554 5.35 14.44 25.07
N LEU A 555 6.36 14.72 24.24
CA LEU A 555 7.35 15.78 24.47
C LEU A 555 6.74 17.19 24.39
N GLU A 556 5.82 17.43 23.44
CA GLU A 556 5.14 18.71 23.24
C GLU A 556 4.36 19.16 24.48
N TYR A 557 3.64 18.23 25.12
CA TYR A 557 2.76 18.53 26.26
C TYR A 557 3.44 18.39 27.64
N GLN A 558 4.74 18.10 27.68
CA GLN A 558 5.60 18.10 28.89
C GLN A 558 5.16 17.17 30.02
N PHE A 559 4.60 16.02 29.68
CA PHE A 559 4.19 15.01 30.64
C PHE A 559 5.37 14.15 31.11
N LYS A 560 6.12 14.64 32.11
CA LYS A 560 7.36 14.01 32.56
C LYS A 560 7.17 12.53 32.93
N ASP A 561 6.15 12.25 33.74
CA ASP A 561 5.89 10.89 34.25
C ASP A 561 5.40 9.95 33.12
N GLU A 562 4.72 10.49 32.11
CA GLU A 562 4.28 9.77 30.92
C GLU A 562 5.42 9.48 29.95
N ILE A 563 6.35 10.41 29.78
CA ILE A 563 7.55 10.19 28.97
C ILE A 563 8.39 9.08 29.61
N GLU A 564 8.58 9.13 30.93
CA GLU A 564 9.28 8.07 31.67
C GLU A 564 8.55 6.73 31.53
N ARG A 565 7.22 6.70 31.64
CA ARG A 565 6.43 5.47 31.40
C ARG A 565 6.51 4.97 29.97
N ALA A 566 6.43 5.86 28.98
CA ALA A 566 6.50 5.50 27.56
C ALA A 566 7.87 4.92 27.21
N LEU A 567 8.95 5.49 27.76
CA LEU A 567 10.32 5.07 27.55
C LEU A 567 10.77 3.88 28.39
N ALA A 568 9.91 3.32 29.24
CA ALA A 568 10.26 2.18 30.09
C ALA A 568 10.84 1.02 29.26
N GLY A 569 12.10 0.66 29.50
CA GLY A 569 12.84 -0.36 28.76
C GLY A 569 13.54 0.12 27.48
N HIS A 570 13.42 1.40 27.13
CA HIS A 570 14.01 2.06 25.95
C HIS A 570 14.83 3.32 26.31
N GLU A 571 15.12 3.54 27.59
CA GLU A 571 15.74 4.75 28.12
C GLU A 571 17.14 5.01 27.53
N ASP A 572 17.97 3.96 27.46
CA ASP A 572 19.34 4.05 26.95
C ASP A 572 19.35 4.43 25.47
N LYS A 573 18.52 3.77 24.65
CA LYS A 573 18.37 4.07 23.22
C LYS A 573 17.94 5.53 23.00
N PHE A 574 16.97 6.00 23.78
CA PHE A 574 16.48 7.38 23.68
C PHE A 574 17.55 8.39 24.12
N ALA A 575 18.35 8.08 25.14
CA ALA A 575 19.47 8.90 25.57
C ALA A 575 20.57 8.98 24.49
N GLU A 576 20.93 7.87 23.86
CA GLU A 576 21.88 7.80 22.74
C GLU A 576 21.42 8.63 21.53
N TRP A 577 20.15 8.52 21.17
CA TRP A 577 19.58 9.32 20.09
C TRP A 577 19.56 10.82 20.43
N THR A 578 19.19 11.17 21.66
CA THR A 578 19.24 12.57 22.12
C THR A 578 20.68 13.13 22.07
N ALA A 579 21.68 12.31 22.41
CA ALA A 579 23.09 12.68 22.25
C ALA A 579 23.48 12.85 20.77
N SER A 580 22.98 11.97 19.89
CA SER A 580 23.22 12.02 18.46
C SER A 580 22.61 13.27 17.83
N LEU A 581 21.40 13.65 18.24
CA LEU A 581 20.76 14.92 17.86
C LEU A 581 21.61 16.12 18.29
N LYS A 582 22.25 16.08 19.47
CA LYS A 582 23.17 17.11 19.94
C LYS A 582 24.42 17.25 19.09
N ILE A 583 25.02 16.13 18.73
CA ILE A 583 26.18 16.11 17.84
C ILE A 583 25.80 16.66 16.47
N HIS A 584 24.67 16.19 15.93
CA HIS A 584 24.16 16.61 14.63
C HIS A 584 23.90 18.12 14.56
N ALA A 585 23.23 18.68 15.56
CA ALA A 585 23.01 20.13 15.64
C ALA A 585 24.34 20.92 15.72
N PHE A 586 25.36 20.36 16.39
CA PHE A 586 26.70 20.94 16.42
C PHE A 586 27.34 20.98 15.04
N GLU A 587 27.24 19.89 14.26
CA GLU A 587 27.79 19.79 12.91
C GLU A 587 27.14 20.80 11.96
N CYS A 588 25.82 20.92 11.99
CA CYS A 588 25.10 21.93 11.21
C CYS A 588 25.52 23.36 11.59
N ALA A 589 25.81 23.60 12.87
CA ALA A 589 26.13 24.94 13.39
C ALA A 589 27.52 25.42 12.97
N LEU A 590 28.39 24.53 12.46
CA LEU A 590 29.74 24.88 12.00
C LEU A 590 29.78 25.79 10.77
N LYS A 591 28.66 25.99 10.08
CA LYS A 591 28.54 26.88 8.93
C LYS A 591 27.88 28.20 9.40
N PRO A 592 28.65 29.26 9.74
CA PRO A 592 28.11 30.56 10.13
C PRO A 592 27.51 31.30 8.92
N PRO A 593 26.83 32.45 9.14
CA PRO A 593 26.33 33.28 8.04
C PRO A 593 27.48 33.84 7.18
N ASP A 594 27.26 33.86 5.86
CA ASP A 594 28.16 34.47 4.89
C ASP A 594 27.78 35.94 4.69
N LEU A 595 28.66 36.84 5.13
CA LEU A 595 28.46 38.29 5.05
C LEU A 595 29.30 38.97 3.97
N SER A 596 29.94 38.19 3.09
CA SER A 596 30.92 38.67 2.08
C SER A 596 30.36 39.69 1.10
N GLN A 597 29.03 39.81 0.99
CA GLN A 597 28.36 40.77 0.09
C GLN A 597 28.22 42.18 0.67
N CYS A 598 28.62 42.42 1.92
CA CYS A 598 28.45 43.72 2.57
C CYS A 598 29.76 44.51 2.67
N GLU A 599 29.87 45.58 1.89
CA GLU A 599 31.03 46.49 1.92
C GLU A 599 31.20 47.21 3.28
N THR A 600 30.10 47.46 4.01
CA THR A 600 30.14 48.16 5.32
C THR A 600 30.63 47.27 6.46
N CYS A 601 30.21 46.00 6.49
CA CYS A 601 30.58 45.08 7.58
C CYS A 601 31.90 44.34 7.32
N THR A 602 32.42 44.37 6.07
CA THR A 602 33.73 43.80 5.71
C THR A 602 34.90 44.73 6.04
N GLU A 603 34.69 46.05 6.11
CA GLU A 603 35.73 47.01 6.49
C GLU A 603 36.02 47.06 8.01
N GLU A 604 35.05 46.72 8.86
CA GLU A 604 35.18 46.79 10.34
C GLU A 604 34.87 45.45 11.02
N HIS A 605 35.76 44.45 10.96
CA HIS A 605 35.69 43.21 11.79
C HIS A 605 34.33 42.47 11.86
N GLY A 606 33.36 42.78 10.98
CA GLY A 606 31.95 42.43 11.16
C GLY A 606 31.68 40.96 10.89
N GLU A 607 32.42 40.36 9.95
CA GLU A 607 32.38 38.92 9.68
C GLU A 607 32.82 38.12 10.91
N THR A 608 33.97 38.46 11.51
CA THR A 608 34.48 37.80 12.72
C THR A 608 33.54 37.99 13.93
N LEU A 609 32.92 39.17 14.06
CA LEU A 609 31.95 39.44 15.12
C LEU A 609 30.66 38.63 14.93
N ALA A 610 30.14 38.55 13.71
CA ALA A 610 28.96 37.77 13.37
C ALA A 610 29.17 36.27 13.58
N GLU A 611 30.33 35.74 13.16
CA GLU A 611 30.72 34.35 13.44
C GLU A 611 30.78 34.07 14.95
N ALA A 612 31.41 34.95 15.72
CA ALA A 612 31.51 34.80 17.17
C ALA A 612 30.12 34.82 17.83
N ARG A 613 29.21 35.71 17.38
CA ARG A 613 27.82 35.80 17.86
C ARG A 613 27.02 34.57 17.50
N TRP A 614 27.15 34.07 16.26
CA TRP A 614 26.52 32.84 15.79
C TRP A 614 26.92 31.65 16.67
N TYR A 615 28.22 31.42 16.84
CA TYR A 615 28.70 30.30 17.65
C TYR A 615 28.30 30.43 19.13
N GLN A 616 28.32 31.64 19.70
CA GLN A 616 27.86 31.87 21.06
C GLN A 616 26.37 31.54 21.20
N ALA A 617 25.54 31.97 20.25
CA ALA A 617 24.11 31.71 20.21
C ALA A 617 23.81 30.20 20.13
N MET A 618 24.47 29.51 19.20
CA MET A 618 24.27 28.08 18.99
C MET A 618 24.73 27.26 20.20
N ARG A 619 25.87 27.61 20.81
CA ARG A 619 26.32 26.98 22.06
C ARG A 619 25.33 27.19 23.20
N THR A 620 24.79 28.39 23.33
CA THR A 620 23.79 28.71 24.36
C THR A 620 22.51 27.92 24.10
N ALA A 621 22.01 27.91 22.86
CA ALA A 621 20.85 27.15 22.46
C ALA A 621 21.00 25.65 22.72
N LEU A 622 22.19 25.07 22.47
CA LEU A 622 22.50 23.66 22.70
C LEU A 622 22.68 23.31 24.18
N ALA A 623 23.21 24.24 24.98
CA ALA A 623 23.37 24.08 26.43
C ALA A 623 22.02 24.20 27.15
N ASP A 624 21.21 25.19 26.75
CA ASP A 624 19.85 25.42 27.24
C ASP A 624 18.82 24.55 26.50
N TRP A 625 19.27 23.63 25.64
CA TRP A 625 18.42 22.72 24.88
C TRP A 625 17.67 21.78 25.82
N LYS A 626 16.55 22.26 26.32
CA LYS A 626 15.54 21.47 27.01
C LYS A 626 14.72 20.75 25.93
N PRO A 627 14.51 19.44 26.10
CA PRO A 627 14.25 18.50 25.01
C PRO A 627 13.08 18.97 24.16
N MET A 628 13.35 19.26 22.88
CA MET A 628 12.35 19.40 21.81
C MET A 628 11.14 20.30 22.13
N ARG A 629 11.28 21.29 23.02
CA ARG A 629 10.16 22.07 23.57
C ARG A 629 9.57 23.14 22.65
N ALA A 630 10.17 23.38 21.50
CA ALA A 630 9.79 24.47 20.63
C ALA A 630 9.66 23.97 19.20
N GLY A 631 8.68 24.50 18.47
CA GLY A 631 8.58 24.30 17.04
C GLY A 631 9.78 24.84 16.26
N HIS A 632 10.67 25.62 16.89
CA HIS A 632 11.96 26.13 16.39
C HIS A 632 12.97 26.29 17.55
N PRO A 633 13.67 25.22 17.98
CA PRO A 633 14.58 25.23 19.13
C PRO A 633 15.76 26.22 19.04
N PHE A 634 16.22 26.59 17.85
CA PHE A 634 17.44 27.40 17.69
C PHE A 634 17.17 28.80 17.17
N LEU A 635 16.09 28.98 16.40
CA LEU A 635 15.79 30.24 15.71
C LEU A 635 15.68 31.46 16.64
N SER A 636 15.11 31.30 17.83
CA SER A 636 14.98 32.41 18.81
C SER A 636 16.33 32.88 19.34
N TYR A 637 17.24 31.95 19.61
CA TYR A 637 18.62 32.25 20.03
C TYR A 637 19.41 32.90 18.91
N ALA A 638 19.25 32.41 17.68
CA ALA A 638 19.93 32.97 16.50
C ALA A 638 19.48 34.41 16.23
N ARG A 639 18.17 34.68 16.24
CA ARG A 639 17.62 36.04 16.06
C ARG A 639 18.09 37.01 17.14
N GLY A 640 18.05 36.60 18.41
CA GLY A 640 18.57 37.43 19.51
C GLY A 640 20.07 37.73 19.36
N ALA A 641 20.84 36.83 18.74
CA ALA A 641 22.25 37.07 18.44
C ALA A 641 22.47 37.97 17.22
N SER A 642 21.60 37.88 16.21
CA SER A 642 21.54 38.82 15.09
C SER A 642 21.31 40.25 15.61
N GLU A 643 20.27 40.47 16.41
CA GLU A 643 19.96 41.78 17.02
C GLU A 643 21.10 42.32 17.91
N ALA A 644 21.83 41.43 18.61
CA ALA A 644 22.95 41.81 19.49
C ALA A 644 24.31 41.92 18.77
N SER A 645 24.36 41.68 17.46
CA SER A 645 25.59 41.72 16.66
C SER A 645 26.01 43.13 16.25
N GLY A 646 25.06 44.07 16.15
CA GLY A 646 25.30 45.42 15.66
C GLY A 646 25.56 45.49 14.15
N LEU A 647 25.14 44.47 13.39
CA LEU A 647 25.23 44.41 11.94
C LEU A 647 24.31 45.46 11.29
N CYS A 648 24.61 45.84 10.04
CA CYS A 648 23.66 46.62 9.25
C CYS A 648 22.47 45.73 8.82
N SER A 649 21.34 46.35 8.45
CA SER A 649 20.10 45.63 8.15
C SER A 649 20.26 44.53 7.07
N VAL A 650 21.12 44.76 6.07
CA VAL A 650 21.39 43.78 5.00
C VAL A 650 22.10 42.53 5.54
N CYS A 651 22.99 42.71 6.52
CA CYS A 651 23.69 41.60 7.17
C CYS A 651 22.85 40.89 8.23
N GLU A 652 21.96 41.62 8.92
CA GLU A 652 20.96 41.02 9.82
C GLU A 652 20.01 40.09 9.05
N ASP A 653 19.55 40.51 7.87
CA ASP A 653 18.72 39.68 6.98
C ASP A 653 19.46 38.40 6.57
N ALA A 654 20.73 38.50 6.14
CA ALA A 654 21.56 37.35 5.78
C ALA A 654 21.84 36.41 6.98
N PHE A 655 22.01 36.98 8.18
CA PHE A 655 22.16 36.23 9.42
C PHE A 655 20.89 35.42 9.73
N ASP A 656 19.72 36.06 9.64
CA ASP A 656 18.43 35.44 9.92
C ASP A 656 18.05 34.40 8.86
N GLU A 657 18.39 34.62 7.59
CA GLU A 657 18.27 33.61 6.54
C GLU A 657 19.12 32.39 6.85
N ARG A 658 20.37 32.57 7.31
CA ARG A 658 21.20 31.45 7.73
C ARG A 658 20.62 30.73 8.95
N ALA A 659 20.05 31.46 9.90
CA ALA A 659 19.38 30.88 11.06
C ALA A 659 18.21 29.96 10.65
N ALA A 660 17.38 30.41 9.70
CA ALA A 660 16.29 29.61 9.16
C ALA A 660 16.82 28.38 8.39
N ALA A 661 17.87 28.56 7.57
CA ALA A 661 18.48 27.47 6.83
C ALA A 661 19.11 26.40 7.73
N PHE A 662 19.79 26.81 8.81
CA PHE A 662 20.33 25.91 9.82
C PHE A 662 19.23 25.07 10.49
N GLU A 663 18.13 25.70 10.89
CA GLU A 663 17.00 25.04 11.55
C GLU A 663 16.36 24.00 10.62
N GLN A 664 16.29 24.29 9.32
CA GLN A 664 15.81 23.36 8.30
C GLN A 664 16.80 22.21 8.08
N GLU A 665 18.09 22.51 7.92
CA GLU A 665 19.17 21.54 7.74
C GLU A 665 19.23 20.53 8.89
N PHE A 666 19.16 21.01 10.14
CA PHE A 666 19.11 20.18 11.33
C PHE A 666 17.93 19.19 11.32
N ARG A 667 16.77 19.60 10.79
CA ARG A 667 15.58 18.73 10.74
C ARG A 667 15.66 17.71 9.62
N ASP A 668 16.12 18.15 8.46
CA ASP A 668 16.17 17.32 7.25
C ASP A 668 17.21 16.21 7.36
N SER A 669 18.27 16.46 8.13
CA SER A 669 19.37 15.50 8.32
C SER A 669 19.46 14.91 9.73
N ALA A 670 18.43 15.12 10.56
CA ALA A 670 18.37 14.57 11.90
C ALA A 670 18.45 13.03 11.89
N PRO A 671 19.22 12.41 12.81
CA PRO A 671 19.26 10.96 12.96
C PRO A 671 17.86 10.38 13.23
N GLU A 672 17.60 9.20 12.67
CA GLU A 672 16.34 8.47 12.83
C GLU A 672 16.03 8.17 14.31
N PHE A 673 14.75 8.13 14.63
CA PHE A 673 14.29 7.82 15.97
C PHE A 673 14.57 6.33 16.31
N PRO A 674 15.19 6.02 17.46
CA PRO A 674 15.65 4.68 17.76
C PRO A 674 14.47 3.82 18.20
N LEU A 675 14.19 2.75 17.46
CA LEU A 675 13.22 1.72 17.83
C LEU A 675 13.85 0.35 17.90
#